data_AF-A0A812WJQ3-F1
#
_entry.id   AF-A0A812WJQ3-F1
#
_cell.length_a   1.000
_cell.length_b   1.000
_cell.length_c   1.000
_cell.angle_alpha   90.00
_cell.angle_beta   90.00
_cell.angle_gamma   90.00
#
_symmetry.space_group_name_H-M   'P 1'
#
loop_
_entity.id
_entity.type
_entity.pdbx_description
1 polymer ?
#
loop_
_entity_poly.entity_id
_entity_poly.type
_entity_poly.pdbx_seq_one_letter_code
_entity_poly.pdbx_strand_id
1 'polypeptide(L)'
;MDEEPVPPTPVLLPIFAQLSARTCPLRRVNLSQSPLSTACVQALASCLPTSPLEVLTLDECALTDDGLEELAINGIIRNQMLLELSLRLNQFSGDAGPLNTLLRAAKRHARLAHLNLGQNIMRPECIPELCELLQKSVSLLCLHLLGSEASYAQDNVKIQAACYRWVAETSGIGLRTDSDGAVLVPEPAPGDEYSELILGRAPHVEGRKDWLVATPLPKPMEVPASLDGVREEVVLENWMQGCCWISEAVRQDPGFRIPEELPDVAHAEEEIGPWSEDPTRTQALMQCCEVDIQYIYLTDLCHVDDEEGIKKALRDQYHLYYECYARFAGRSQWPFIRYVDMYSVFEEARLVDRIEVGPNQRRRAGSRRNAQAGAEDSRSKLSMADVHQMVVQSFENHQEDPPPAVGNAKGSEQRQRNDEGAPVSRPQFFEVMLRAAIAWGGRELSSCDAVRRFAVDVIAERLLKPPVAPFPRGLALRAGEFSRPDGQCRGGCKRLQYYDTLLQHKKTLQEAWERFGYNETAFQRLVQLVRLCDRSFSSKHVASIYALAKKPNPNFRGASGPRGLKYPEFCEAVGRLAIVWSRNGRTPTCCPREDGSTHDRGWPPQPQVGRPVRERAMASRLDGFVARLAQRMKPSARASTVIL
;
A
#
# COMPACT_ATOMS: atom_id res chain seq x y z
N MET A 1 -6.90 32.71 -49.33
CA MET A 1 -7.90 32.10 -48.44
C MET A 1 -7.10 31.27 -47.48
N ASP A 2 -6.65 31.90 -46.41
CA ASP A 2 -5.96 31.24 -45.32
C ASP A 2 -6.98 30.32 -44.64
N GLU A 3 -6.71 29.02 -44.63
CA GLU A 3 -7.55 28.05 -43.92
C GLU A 3 -7.52 28.40 -42.43
N GLU A 4 -8.62 28.96 -41.92
CA GLU A 4 -8.84 29.05 -40.48
C GLU A 4 -8.72 27.63 -39.89
N PRO A 5 -7.82 27.40 -38.92
CA PRO A 5 -7.64 26.08 -38.34
C PRO A 5 -8.96 25.65 -37.69
N VAL A 6 -9.49 24.52 -38.15
CA VAL A 6 -10.69 23.89 -37.57
C VAL A 6 -10.46 23.74 -36.06
N PRO A 7 -11.30 24.32 -35.19
CA PRO A 7 -11.10 24.24 -33.76
C PRO A 7 -11.11 22.76 -33.34
N PRO A 8 -10.12 22.30 -32.56
CA PRO A 8 -10.04 20.90 -32.18
C PRO A 8 -11.32 20.48 -31.46
N THR A 9 -11.97 19.44 -31.97
CA THR A 9 -13.14 18.81 -31.33
C THR A 9 -12.80 18.52 -29.86
N PRO A 10 -13.60 18.96 -28.88
CA PRO A 10 -13.17 18.93 -27.49
C PRO A 10 -13.10 17.49 -26.99
N VAL A 11 -11.87 17.00 -26.79
CA VAL A 11 -11.53 15.67 -26.24
C VAL A 11 -12.19 15.43 -24.86
N LEU A 12 -12.69 16.50 -24.22
CA LEU A 12 -13.28 16.50 -22.88
C LEU A 12 -14.81 16.29 -22.86
N LEU A 13 -15.52 16.39 -23.99
CA LEU A 13 -16.98 16.22 -24.00
C LEU A 13 -17.45 14.85 -23.46
N PRO A 14 -16.79 13.71 -23.80
CA PRO A 14 -17.14 12.43 -23.19
C PRO A 14 -16.92 12.42 -21.68
N ILE A 15 -15.90 13.13 -21.18
CA ILE A 15 -15.62 13.23 -19.73
C ILE A 15 -16.73 14.02 -19.04
N PHE A 16 -17.14 15.15 -19.59
CA PHE A 16 -18.25 15.95 -19.04
C PHE A 16 -19.58 15.20 -19.09
N ALA A 17 -19.86 14.48 -20.19
CA ALA A 17 -21.03 13.62 -20.29
C ALA A 17 -21.04 12.54 -19.19
N GLN A 18 -19.90 11.91 -18.93
CA GLN A 18 -19.77 10.95 -17.83
C GLN A 18 -19.95 11.62 -16.47
N LEU A 19 -19.30 12.76 -16.20
CA LEU A 19 -19.42 13.48 -14.92
C LEU A 19 -20.86 13.95 -14.63
N SER A 20 -21.62 14.29 -15.67
CA SER A 20 -23.03 14.67 -15.54
C SER A 20 -23.97 13.47 -15.26
N ALA A 21 -23.52 12.24 -15.52
CA ALA A 21 -24.33 11.05 -15.32
C ALA A 21 -24.41 10.67 -13.83
N ARG A 22 -25.63 10.39 -13.33
CA ARG A 22 -25.85 9.96 -11.94
C ARG A 22 -25.12 8.67 -11.56
N THR A 23 -24.81 7.83 -12.55
CA THR A 23 -24.11 6.56 -12.39
C THR A 23 -22.60 6.66 -12.66
N CYS A 24 -22.06 7.88 -12.76
CA CYS A 24 -20.66 8.10 -13.08
C CYS A 24 -19.73 7.31 -12.14
N PRO A 25 -18.87 6.41 -12.66
CA PRO A 25 -17.93 5.68 -11.83
C PRO A 25 -16.65 6.51 -11.54
N LEU A 26 -16.47 7.67 -12.19
CA LEU A 26 -15.25 8.46 -12.08
C LEU A 26 -15.15 9.11 -10.70
N ARG A 27 -14.13 8.69 -9.95
CA ARG A 27 -13.77 9.29 -8.65
C ARG A 27 -12.61 10.27 -8.75
N ARG A 28 -11.82 10.20 -9.82
CA ARG A 28 -10.61 11.00 -10.00
C ARG A 28 -10.52 11.47 -11.43
N VAL A 29 -10.29 12.76 -11.61
CA VAL A 29 -10.09 13.39 -12.91
C VAL A 29 -8.88 14.30 -12.80
N ASN A 30 -7.93 14.08 -13.70
CA ASN A 30 -6.74 14.90 -13.86
C ASN A 30 -6.74 15.42 -15.30
N LEU A 31 -6.83 16.73 -15.45
CA LEU A 31 -6.77 17.44 -16.73
C LEU A 31 -5.51 18.30 -16.83
N SER A 32 -4.51 18.08 -15.98
CA SER A 32 -3.32 18.92 -15.92
C SER A 32 -2.64 19.04 -17.28
N GLN A 33 -2.05 20.21 -17.55
CA GLN A 33 -1.39 20.54 -18.82
C GLN A 33 -2.31 20.51 -20.04
N SER A 34 -3.63 20.56 -19.83
CA SER A 34 -4.63 20.70 -20.89
C SER A 34 -5.27 22.09 -20.78
N PRO A 35 -4.94 23.04 -21.67
CA PRO A 35 -5.56 24.36 -21.64
C PRO A 35 -7.08 24.26 -21.73
N LEU A 36 -7.78 24.76 -20.72
CA LEU A 36 -9.23 24.74 -20.65
C LEU A 36 -9.79 26.09 -21.09
N SER A 37 -10.56 26.09 -22.17
CA SER A 37 -11.33 27.28 -22.54
C SER A 37 -12.38 27.59 -21.47
N THR A 38 -12.83 28.85 -21.39
CA THR A 38 -13.88 29.29 -20.46
C THR A 38 -15.13 28.40 -20.55
N ALA A 39 -15.52 27.99 -21.76
CA ALA A 39 -16.66 27.09 -21.97
C ALA A 39 -16.43 25.69 -21.38
N CYS A 40 -15.20 25.17 -21.42
CA CYS A 40 -14.86 23.91 -20.77
C CYS A 40 -14.93 24.01 -19.24
N VAL A 41 -14.47 25.13 -18.68
CA VAL A 41 -14.51 25.38 -17.23
C VAL A 41 -15.96 25.51 -16.76
N GLN A 42 -16.80 26.24 -17.48
CA GLN A 42 -18.25 26.32 -17.23
C GLN A 42 -18.92 24.94 -17.30
N ALA A 43 -18.61 24.15 -18.33
CA ALA A 43 -19.14 22.80 -18.44
C ALA A 43 -18.73 21.92 -17.25
N LEU A 44 -17.45 21.95 -16.86
CA LEU A 44 -16.94 21.23 -15.70
C LEU A 44 -17.63 21.69 -14.40
N ALA A 45 -17.70 23.01 -14.18
CA ALA A 45 -18.36 23.61 -13.02
C ALA A 45 -19.83 23.18 -12.92
N SER A 46 -20.55 23.12 -14.04
CA SER A 46 -21.96 22.67 -14.05
C SER A 46 -22.15 21.19 -13.74
N CYS A 47 -21.15 20.35 -14.02
CA CYS A 47 -21.23 18.91 -13.79
C CYS A 47 -20.79 18.52 -12.37
N LEU A 48 -19.91 19.30 -11.74
CA LEU A 48 -19.35 19.00 -10.43
C LEU A 48 -20.39 18.79 -9.32
N PRO A 49 -21.47 19.58 -9.18
CA PRO A 49 -22.42 19.45 -8.07
C PRO A 49 -23.05 18.06 -7.93
N THR A 50 -23.33 17.40 -9.05
CA THR A 50 -23.92 16.05 -9.08
C THR A 50 -22.89 14.94 -9.24
N SER A 51 -21.62 15.31 -9.42
CA SER A 51 -20.56 14.36 -9.72
C SER A 51 -20.10 13.61 -8.45
N PRO A 52 -19.84 12.30 -8.55
CA PRO A 52 -19.26 11.49 -7.49
C PRO A 52 -17.74 11.71 -7.27
N LEU A 53 -17.17 12.74 -7.91
CA LEU A 53 -15.74 13.01 -7.95
C LEU A 53 -15.16 13.32 -6.57
N GLU A 54 -14.05 12.66 -6.25
CA GLU A 54 -13.30 12.80 -5.00
C GLU A 54 -11.99 13.58 -5.21
N VAL A 55 -11.37 13.49 -6.39
CA VAL A 55 -10.11 14.18 -6.72
C VAL A 55 -10.23 14.90 -8.05
N LEU A 56 -9.93 16.20 -8.05
CA LEU A 56 -9.86 17.03 -9.25
C LEU A 56 -8.51 17.73 -9.33
N THR A 57 -7.77 17.46 -10.41
CA THR A 57 -6.47 18.09 -10.68
C THR A 57 -6.55 18.89 -11.98
N LEU A 58 -6.35 20.20 -11.88
CA LEU A 58 -6.37 21.16 -12.98
C LEU A 58 -5.09 22.01 -12.96
N ASP A 59 -3.94 21.36 -12.86
CA ASP A 59 -2.66 22.08 -12.83
C ASP A 59 -2.28 22.52 -14.24
N GLU A 60 -1.73 23.73 -14.41
CA GLU A 60 -1.24 24.20 -15.72
C GLU A 60 -2.32 24.11 -16.82
N CYS A 61 -3.56 24.42 -16.47
CA CYS A 61 -4.73 24.33 -17.36
C CYS A 61 -5.09 25.68 -18.00
N ALA A 62 -4.22 26.69 -17.86
CA ALA A 62 -4.46 28.06 -18.29
C ALA A 62 -5.80 28.64 -17.77
N LEU A 63 -6.18 28.26 -16.53
CA LEU A 63 -7.38 28.81 -15.90
C LEU A 63 -7.19 30.31 -15.64
N THR A 64 -8.17 31.10 -16.07
CA THR A 64 -8.26 32.53 -15.78
C THR A 64 -9.06 32.78 -14.51
N ASP A 65 -9.05 34.03 -14.05
CA ASP A 65 -9.85 34.50 -12.91
C ASP A 65 -11.34 34.21 -13.06
N ASP A 66 -11.94 34.49 -14.23
CA ASP A 66 -13.35 34.17 -14.50
C ASP A 66 -13.62 32.66 -14.40
N GLY A 67 -12.68 31.85 -14.90
CA GLY A 67 -12.77 30.39 -14.80
C GLY A 67 -12.69 29.91 -13.35
N LEU A 68 -11.84 30.54 -12.53
CA LEU A 68 -11.70 30.24 -11.11
C LEU A 68 -12.98 30.56 -10.33
N GLU A 69 -13.57 31.73 -10.57
CA GLU A 69 -14.83 32.14 -9.93
C GLU A 69 -15.98 31.22 -10.31
N GLU A 70 -16.12 30.91 -11.60
CA GLU A 70 -17.14 29.99 -12.11
C GLU A 70 -17.00 28.61 -11.46
N LEU A 71 -15.78 28.07 -11.42
CA LEU A 71 -15.49 26.78 -10.79
C LEU A 71 -15.83 26.79 -9.30
N ALA A 72 -15.53 27.88 -8.59
CA ALA A 72 -15.81 28.03 -7.17
C ALA A 72 -17.31 28.12 -6.86
N ILE A 73 -18.05 28.97 -7.57
CA ILE A 73 -19.46 29.30 -7.32
C ILE A 73 -20.40 28.19 -7.80
N ASN A 74 -20.18 27.68 -9.01
CA ASN A 74 -21.08 26.73 -9.64
C ASN A 74 -20.67 25.28 -9.45
N GLY A 75 -19.37 25.02 -9.24
CA GLY A 75 -18.84 23.68 -9.01
C GLY A 75 -18.56 23.36 -7.55
N ILE A 76 -17.46 23.89 -7.03
CA ILE A 76 -16.82 23.47 -5.78
C ILE A 76 -17.77 23.63 -4.59
N ILE A 77 -18.37 24.80 -4.37
CA ILE A 77 -19.21 25.05 -3.19
C ILE A 77 -20.43 24.11 -3.11
N ARG A 78 -20.88 23.56 -4.24
CA ARG A 78 -22.07 22.70 -4.33
C ARG A 78 -21.73 21.21 -4.38
N ASN A 79 -20.48 20.85 -4.65
CA ASN A 79 -20.04 19.47 -4.62
C ASN A 79 -20.00 18.97 -3.17
N GLN A 80 -20.38 17.70 -2.96
CA GLN A 80 -20.45 17.08 -1.63
C GLN A 80 -19.48 15.90 -1.45
N MET A 81 -18.65 15.61 -2.45
CA MET A 81 -17.81 14.41 -2.51
C MET A 81 -16.33 14.71 -2.63
N LEU A 82 -15.95 15.91 -3.07
CA LEU A 82 -14.59 16.31 -3.36
C LEU A 82 -13.76 16.34 -2.07
N LEU A 83 -12.65 15.60 -2.11
CA LEU A 83 -11.66 15.48 -1.05
C LEU A 83 -10.39 16.27 -1.38
N GLU A 84 -9.99 16.29 -2.64
CA GLU A 84 -8.75 16.90 -3.10
C GLU A 84 -8.98 17.78 -4.33
N LEU A 85 -8.48 19.01 -4.28
CA LEU A 85 -8.48 19.96 -5.38
C LEU A 85 -7.08 20.53 -5.59
N SER A 86 -6.55 20.42 -6.81
CA SER A 86 -5.28 21.02 -7.21
C SER A 86 -5.46 21.94 -8.40
N LEU A 87 -4.96 23.17 -8.27
CA LEU A 87 -5.05 24.25 -9.25
C LEU A 87 -3.68 24.92 -9.47
N ARG A 88 -2.57 24.16 -9.42
CA ARG A 88 -1.22 24.74 -9.49
C ARG A 88 -0.94 25.38 -10.86
N LEU A 89 -0.02 26.35 -10.89
CA LEU A 89 0.52 26.92 -12.15
C LEU A 89 -0.58 27.38 -13.14
N ASN A 90 -1.63 28.05 -12.67
CA ASN A 90 -2.65 28.63 -13.52
C ASN A 90 -2.43 30.13 -13.76
N GLN A 91 -3.23 30.72 -14.65
CA GLN A 91 -3.08 32.10 -15.11
C GLN A 91 -3.94 33.07 -14.30
N PHE A 92 -3.90 32.94 -12.97
CA PHE A 92 -4.59 33.87 -12.08
C PHE A 92 -3.84 35.20 -12.02
N SER A 93 -4.56 36.32 -12.06
CA SER A 93 -3.95 37.66 -12.07
C SER A 93 -3.27 38.05 -10.74
N GLY A 94 -3.57 37.28 -9.69
CA GLY A 94 -3.25 37.60 -8.30
C GLY A 94 -4.27 38.53 -7.63
N ASP A 95 -5.30 38.98 -8.34
CA ASP A 95 -6.38 39.75 -7.74
C ASP A 95 -7.13 38.91 -6.69
N ALA A 96 -7.38 39.53 -5.53
CA ALA A 96 -7.96 38.80 -4.40
C ALA A 96 -9.40 38.36 -4.64
N GLY A 97 -10.17 38.99 -5.53
CA GLY A 97 -11.59 38.67 -5.77
C GLY A 97 -11.82 37.19 -6.13
N PRO A 98 -11.26 36.70 -7.25
CA PRO A 98 -11.39 35.32 -7.69
C PRO A 98 -10.89 34.30 -6.67
N LEU A 99 -9.71 34.55 -6.13
CA LEU A 99 -9.10 33.71 -5.11
C LEU A 99 -9.95 33.66 -3.82
N ASN A 100 -10.46 34.80 -3.36
CA ASN A 100 -11.33 34.89 -2.18
C ASN A 100 -12.65 34.15 -2.40
N THR A 101 -13.18 34.16 -3.61
CA THR A 101 -14.36 33.35 -3.98
C THR A 101 -14.07 31.85 -3.79
N LEU A 102 -12.92 31.37 -4.25
CA LEU A 102 -12.48 29.99 -4.01
C LEU A 102 -12.28 29.70 -2.50
N LEU A 103 -11.57 30.56 -1.77
CA LEU A 103 -11.30 30.37 -0.35
C LEU A 103 -12.62 30.29 0.45
N ARG A 104 -13.61 31.12 0.12
CA ARG A 104 -14.95 31.06 0.73
C ARG A 104 -15.70 29.78 0.38
N ALA A 105 -15.57 29.28 -0.86
CA ALA A 105 -16.14 27.99 -1.25
C ALA A 105 -15.51 26.83 -0.47
N ALA A 106 -14.17 26.77 -0.41
CA ALA A 106 -13.42 25.77 0.33
C ALA A 106 -13.74 25.79 1.83
N LYS A 107 -13.87 26.98 2.43
CA LYS A 107 -14.24 27.18 3.85
C LYS A 107 -15.56 26.51 4.21
N ARG A 108 -16.53 26.52 3.28
CA ARG A 108 -17.88 25.97 3.47
C ARG A 108 -18.00 24.52 2.99
N HIS A 109 -16.96 23.96 2.38
CA HIS A 109 -17.01 22.63 1.80
C HIS A 109 -16.99 21.56 2.91
N ALA A 110 -17.96 20.64 2.88
CA ALA A 110 -18.14 19.67 3.96
C ALA A 110 -17.02 18.62 4.05
N ARG A 111 -16.29 18.37 2.95
CA ARG A 111 -15.35 17.24 2.83
C ARG A 111 -13.99 17.56 2.23
N LEU A 112 -13.73 18.80 1.83
CA LEU A 112 -12.50 19.12 1.10
C LEU A 112 -11.33 19.06 2.09
N ALA A 113 -10.50 18.04 1.99
CA ALA A 113 -9.40 17.77 2.90
C ALA A 113 -8.07 18.38 2.42
N HIS A 114 -7.88 18.49 1.11
CA HIS A 114 -6.65 19.02 0.52
C HIS A 114 -6.97 20.06 -0.55
N LEU A 115 -6.38 21.24 -0.40
CA LEU A 115 -6.42 22.31 -1.39
C LEU A 115 -4.98 22.69 -1.78
N ASN A 116 -4.69 22.64 -3.07
CA ASN A 116 -3.37 23.00 -3.59
C ASN A 116 -3.46 24.16 -4.57
N LEU A 117 -2.93 25.31 -4.15
CA LEU A 117 -2.83 26.56 -4.91
C LEU A 117 -1.37 26.95 -5.15
N GLY A 118 -0.43 26.02 -4.96
CA GLY A 118 0.98 26.27 -5.15
C GLY A 118 1.30 26.81 -6.55
N GLN A 119 2.32 27.65 -6.63
CA GLN A 119 2.85 28.24 -7.85
C GLN A 119 1.82 29.08 -8.63
N ASN A 120 0.87 29.69 -7.92
CA ASN A 120 0.02 30.75 -8.47
C ASN A 120 0.45 32.12 -7.93
N ILE A 121 0.11 33.17 -8.67
CA ILE A 121 0.29 34.54 -8.21
C ILE A 121 -0.75 34.82 -7.12
N MET A 122 -0.30 35.35 -5.98
CA MET A 122 -1.15 35.73 -4.86
C MET A 122 -0.69 37.08 -4.32
N ARG A 123 -1.64 37.92 -3.90
CA ARG A 123 -1.35 39.21 -3.27
C ARG A 123 -1.90 39.28 -1.84
N PRO A 124 -1.35 40.16 -0.97
CA PRO A 124 -1.66 40.18 0.46
C PRO A 124 -3.14 40.48 0.77
N GLU A 125 -3.90 41.00 -0.17
CA GLU A 125 -5.33 41.28 -0.01
C GLU A 125 -6.17 40.01 0.21
N CYS A 126 -5.65 38.81 -0.07
CA CYS A 126 -6.33 37.55 0.23
C CYS A 126 -6.14 37.04 1.68
N ILE A 127 -5.26 37.67 2.47
CA ILE A 127 -4.91 37.24 3.83
C ILE A 127 -6.14 37.11 4.75
N PRO A 128 -7.10 38.07 4.78
CA PRO A 128 -8.26 37.96 5.67
C PRO A 128 -9.10 36.71 5.40
N GLU A 129 -9.44 36.45 4.15
CA GLU A 129 -10.18 35.25 3.74
C GLU A 129 -9.40 33.96 3.97
N LEU A 130 -8.08 33.99 3.78
CA LEU A 130 -7.20 32.85 4.07
C LEU A 130 -7.21 32.49 5.56
N CYS A 131 -7.05 33.46 6.44
CA CYS A 131 -7.15 33.24 7.89
C CYS A 131 -8.55 32.74 8.27
N GLU A 132 -9.61 33.26 7.64
CA GLU A 132 -10.97 32.80 7.89
C GLU A 132 -11.19 31.35 7.42
N LEU A 133 -10.57 30.94 6.30
CA LEU A 133 -10.57 29.55 5.83
C LEU A 133 -9.93 28.62 6.86
N LEU A 134 -8.73 28.96 7.34
CA LEU A 134 -7.99 28.15 8.31
C LEU A 134 -8.75 28.02 9.64
N GLN A 135 -9.40 29.11 10.07
CA GLN A 135 -10.17 29.15 11.32
C GLN A 135 -11.48 28.36 11.24
N LYS A 136 -12.24 28.51 10.15
CA LYS A 136 -13.63 28.04 10.09
C LYS A 136 -13.84 26.77 9.27
N SER A 137 -12.85 26.34 8.49
CA SER A 137 -12.98 25.07 7.76
C SER A 137 -13.04 23.91 8.75
N VAL A 138 -14.03 23.04 8.56
CA VAL A 138 -14.22 21.83 9.39
C VAL A 138 -13.57 20.60 8.77
N SER A 139 -13.23 20.65 7.48
CA SER A 139 -12.81 19.50 6.69
C SER A 139 -11.38 19.58 6.18
N LEU A 140 -10.84 20.79 5.99
CA LEU A 140 -9.52 20.99 5.42
C LEU A 140 -8.42 20.50 6.38
N LEU A 141 -7.51 19.70 5.86
CA LEU A 141 -6.37 19.12 6.58
C LEU A 141 -5.03 19.60 6.05
N CYS A 142 -4.96 19.97 4.76
CA CYS A 142 -3.73 20.43 4.11
C CYS A 142 -4.02 21.56 3.12
N LEU A 143 -3.18 22.59 3.15
CA LEU A 143 -3.23 23.74 2.24
C LEU A 143 -1.83 24.06 1.71
N HIS A 144 -1.69 24.13 0.39
CA HIS A 144 -0.45 24.54 -0.27
C HIS A 144 -0.64 25.89 -0.96
N LEU A 145 0.29 26.82 -0.73
CA LEU A 145 0.26 28.20 -1.23
C LEU A 145 1.66 28.61 -1.74
N LEU A 146 1.71 29.69 -2.52
CA LEU A 146 2.96 30.33 -2.97
C LEU A 146 3.86 29.38 -3.78
N GLY A 147 5.10 29.74 -4.06
CA GLY A 147 5.95 28.94 -4.95
C GLY A 147 6.05 29.46 -6.39
N SER A 148 5.49 30.64 -6.68
CA SER A 148 5.55 31.26 -8.00
C SER A 148 6.67 32.29 -8.05
N GLU A 149 7.63 32.08 -8.95
CA GLU A 149 8.66 33.08 -9.29
C GLU A 149 8.07 34.34 -9.95
N ALA A 150 6.83 34.27 -10.43
CA ALA A 150 6.13 35.41 -11.03
C ALA A 150 5.47 36.34 -10.00
N SER A 151 5.36 35.92 -8.73
CA SER A 151 4.84 36.77 -7.65
C SER A 151 5.88 37.79 -7.20
N TYR A 152 5.44 38.94 -6.70
CA TYR A 152 6.34 39.86 -6.01
C TYR A 152 6.83 39.25 -4.69
N ALA A 153 8.15 39.17 -4.49
CA ALA A 153 8.75 38.63 -3.26
C ALA A 153 8.14 39.24 -1.99
N GLN A 154 7.90 40.56 -1.98
CA GLN A 154 7.30 41.27 -0.84
C GLN A 154 5.89 40.78 -0.49
N ASP A 155 5.11 40.37 -1.49
CA ASP A 155 3.75 39.88 -1.28
C ASP A 155 3.76 38.47 -0.70
N ASN A 156 4.63 37.59 -1.24
CA ASN A 156 4.83 36.25 -0.69
C ASN A 156 5.29 36.32 0.77
N VAL A 157 6.25 37.19 1.09
CA VAL A 157 6.74 37.41 2.47
C VAL A 157 5.60 37.84 3.40
N LYS A 158 4.75 38.78 2.97
CA LYS A 158 3.59 39.23 3.78
C LYS A 158 2.60 38.11 4.02
N ILE A 159 2.29 37.30 2.99
CA ILE A 159 1.36 36.17 3.11
C ILE A 159 1.94 35.09 4.04
N GLN A 160 3.22 34.71 3.86
CA GLN A 160 3.91 33.76 4.73
C GLN A 160 3.90 34.23 6.19
N ALA A 161 4.30 35.48 6.43
CA ALA A 161 4.31 36.08 7.77
C ALA A 161 2.92 36.06 8.41
N ALA A 162 1.86 36.37 7.65
CA ALA A 162 0.49 36.31 8.15
C ALA A 162 0.06 34.89 8.53
N CYS A 163 0.39 33.88 7.73
CA CYS A 163 0.11 32.48 8.05
C CYS A 163 0.89 31.98 9.27
N TYR A 164 2.20 32.31 9.37
CA TYR A 164 3.01 31.97 10.53
C TYR A 164 2.43 32.58 11.82
N ARG A 165 2.08 33.88 11.78
CA ARG A 165 1.45 34.58 12.90
C ARG A 165 0.15 33.88 13.32
N TRP A 166 -0.74 33.62 12.36
CA TRP A 166 -2.03 32.99 12.63
C TRP A 166 -1.87 31.59 13.25
N VAL A 167 -0.97 30.77 12.71
CA VAL A 167 -0.69 29.42 13.24
C VAL A 167 -0.16 29.49 14.66
N ALA A 168 0.77 30.40 14.93
CA ALA A 168 1.38 30.53 16.25
C ALA A 168 0.38 31.04 17.30
N GLU A 169 -0.46 32.02 16.96
CA GLU A 169 -1.53 32.52 17.83
C GLU A 169 -2.57 31.44 18.17
N THR A 170 -2.89 30.56 17.22
CA THR A 170 -3.96 29.57 17.38
C THR A 170 -3.49 28.27 18.04
N SER A 171 -2.22 27.90 17.89
CA SER A 171 -1.67 26.61 18.38
C SER A 171 -1.17 26.66 19.82
N GLY A 172 -1.29 27.80 20.51
CA GLY A 172 -0.78 27.98 21.88
C GLY A 172 0.76 27.86 22.00
N ILE A 173 1.47 27.82 20.86
CA ILE A 173 2.93 27.85 20.83
C ILE A 173 3.29 29.29 21.20
N GLY A 174 3.79 29.47 22.44
CA GLY A 174 4.15 30.78 22.97
C GLY A 174 5.02 31.54 21.99
N LEU A 175 4.43 32.55 21.35
CA LEU A 175 5.15 33.47 20.50
C LEU A 175 6.16 34.21 21.37
N ARG A 176 7.43 34.21 20.97
CA ARG A 176 8.43 35.07 21.61
C ARG A 176 7.97 36.50 21.39
N THR A 177 7.67 37.21 22.47
CA THR A 177 7.49 38.66 22.41
C THR A 177 8.85 39.31 22.54
N ASP A 178 9.09 40.38 21.77
CA ASP A 178 10.22 41.25 22.03
C ASP A 178 10.04 42.01 23.36
N SER A 179 11.02 42.86 23.70
CA SER A 179 11.00 43.68 24.92
C SER A 179 9.81 44.65 24.99
N ASP A 180 9.16 44.94 23.86
CA ASP A 180 8.01 45.83 23.74
C ASP A 180 6.67 45.07 23.74
N GLY A 181 6.71 43.74 23.89
CA GLY A 181 5.52 42.88 23.91
C GLY A 181 4.98 42.54 22.52
N ALA A 182 5.69 42.88 21.44
CA ALA A 182 5.28 42.56 20.07
C ALA A 182 5.68 41.12 19.72
N VAL A 183 4.74 40.39 19.12
CA VAL A 183 4.91 39.02 18.64
C VAL A 183 6.00 38.98 17.57
N LEU A 184 7.11 38.28 17.83
CA LEU A 184 8.15 37.99 16.84
C LEU A 184 7.60 36.97 15.84
N VAL A 185 7.17 37.46 14.68
CA VAL A 185 6.79 36.62 13.55
C VAL A 185 8.06 36.19 12.82
N PRO A 186 8.28 34.89 12.57
CA PRO A 186 9.40 34.44 11.77
C PRO A 186 9.29 35.06 10.36
N GLU A 187 10.22 35.92 10.01
CA GLU A 187 10.38 36.35 8.61
C GLU A 187 11.08 35.23 7.83
N PRO A 188 10.62 34.91 6.62
CA PRO A 188 11.29 33.92 5.77
C PRO A 188 12.75 34.31 5.55
N ALA A 189 13.62 33.30 5.45
CA ALA A 189 15.03 33.56 5.23
C ALA A 189 15.23 34.22 3.84
N PRO A 190 16.26 35.06 3.66
CA PRO A 190 16.58 35.61 2.35
C PRO A 190 16.71 34.49 1.30
N GLY A 191 15.91 34.56 0.23
CA GLY A 191 15.83 33.50 -0.80
C GLY A 191 14.68 32.50 -0.64
N ASP A 192 13.97 32.47 0.50
CA ASP A 192 12.75 31.67 0.71
C ASP A 192 11.47 32.40 0.30
N GLU A 193 11.58 33.60 -0.27
CA GLU A 193 10.42 34.40 -0.71
C GLU A 193 9.59 33.66 -1.78
N TYR A 194 10.19 32.71 -2.49
CA TYR A 194 9.53 31.87 -3.49
C TYR A 194 9.32 30.44 -3.03
N SER A 195 9.56 30.13 -1.75
CA SER A 195 9.34 28.79 -1.21
C SER A 195 7.84 28.51 -1.06
N GLU A 196 7.44 27.28 -1.36
CA GLU A 196 6.07 26.81 -1.18
C GLU A 196 5.73 26.77 0.32
N LEU A 197 4.60 27.38 0.68
CA LEU A 197 4.06 27.35 2.02
C LEU A 197 3.06 26.21 2.16
N ILE A 198 3.34 25.26 3.06
CA ILE A 198 2.49 24.11 3.34
C ILE A 198 1.97 24.21 4.77
N LEU A 199 0.66 24.29 4.92
CA LEU A 199 -0.04 24.28 6.20
C LEU A 199 -0.77 22.95 6.36
N GLY A 200 -0.62 22.29 7.50
CA GLY A 200 -1.26 21.00 7.77
C GLY A 200 -1.80 20.89 9.19
N ARG A 201 -2.86 20.09 9.38
CA ARG A 201 -3.34 19.67 10.70
C ARG A 201 -3.82 18.22 10.67
N ALA A 202 -3.82 17.57 11.83
CA ALA A 202 -4.33 16.22 12.01
C ALA A 202 -5.26 16.17 13.24
N PRO A 203 -6.55 16.55 13.09
CA PRO A 203 -7.52 16.63 14.20
C PRO A 203 -7.70 15.32 14.99
N HIS A 204 -7.37 14.19 14.37
CA HIS A 204 -7.48 12.84 14.94
C HIS A 204 -6.20 12.40 15.70
N VAL A 205 -5.12 13.17 15.64
CA VAL A 205 -3.85 12.88 16.32
C VAL A 205 -3.71 13.82 17.51
N GLU A 206 -3.63 13.25 18.71
CA GLU A 206 -3.37 14.01 19.93
C GLU A 206 -2.01 14.73 19.82
N GLY A 207 -2.00 16.04 20.05
CA GLY A 207 -0.82 16.91 19.84
C GLY A 207 -0.63 17.46 18.41
N ARG A 208 -1.50 17.13 17.45
CA ARG A 208 -1.49 17.72 16.08
C ARG A 208 -2.88 18.21 15.64
N LYS A 209 -3.74 18.51 16.61
CA LYS A 209 -5.10 18.98 16.35
C LYS A 209 -5.12 20.34 15.66
N ASP A 210 -4.13 21.17 15.99
CA ASP A 210 -3.96 22.51 15.48
C ASP A 210 -3.17 22.54 14.18
N TRP A 211 -3.26 23.67 13.49
CA TRP A 211 -2.51 23.91 12.26
C TRP A 211 -1.02 24.05 12.55
N LEU A 212 -0.19 23.50 11.66
CA LEU A 212 1.25 23.56 11.72
C LEU A 212 1.78 23.98 10.35
N VAL A 213 2.85 24.76 10.34
CA VAL A 213 3.59 25.03 9.10
C VAL A 213 4.59 23.90 8.88
N ALA A 214 4.44 23.19 7.76
CA ALA A 214 5.29 22.07 7.38
C ALA A 214 6.50 22.49 6.52
N THR A 215 6.49 23.73 6.01
CA THR A 215 7.65 24.35 5.36
C THR A 215 8.76 24.59 6.40
N PRO A 216 10.05 24.37 6.07
CA PRO A 216 11.15 24.61 6.99
C PRO A 216 11.05 26.00 7.62
N LEU A 217 11.01 26.08 8.96
CA LEU A 217 11.04 27.37 9.65
C LEU A 217 12.38 28.06 9.33
N PRO A 218 12.37 29.36 9.04
CA PRO A 218 13.60 30.13 8.86
C PRO A 218 14.44 30.00 10.14
N LYS A 219 15.73 29.72 9.98
CA LYS A 219 16.66 29.70 11.12
C LYS A 219 16.63 31.09 11.78
N PRO A 220 16.50 31.19 13.11
CA PRO A 220 16.58 32.49 13.77
C PRO A 220 17.90 33.16 13.40
N MET A 221 17.82 34.40 12.92
CA MET A 221 18.98 35.20 12.58
C MET A 221 19.81 35.39 13.86
N GLU A 222 20.98 34.75 13.95
CA GLU A 222 21.92 34.99 15.04
C GLU A 222 22.37 36.45 14.95
N VAL A 223 21.80 37.30 15.79
CA VAL A 223 22.32 38.65 16.02
C VAL A 223 23.69 38.47 16.68
N PRO A 224 24.79 39.03 16.14
CA PRO A 224 26.08 38.97 16.80
C PRO A 224 26.03 39.83 18.07
N ALA A 225 25.82 39.20 19.22
CA ALA A 225 25.82 39.88 20.51
C ALA A 225 27.24 39.91 21.08
N SER A 226 27.77 41.11 21.26
CA SER A 226 28.84 41.39 22.21
C SER A 226 28.34 41.23 23.64
N LEU A 227 29.06 40.41 24.42
CA LEU A 227 29.28 40.45 25.87
C LEU A 227 28.08 40.53 26.83
N ASP A 228 27.77 39.39 27.45
CA ASP A 228 28.09 39.02 28.84
C ASP A 228 26.94 38.31 29.59
N GLY A 229 27.24 37.08 30.01
CA GLY A 229 26.79 36.46 31.26
C GLY A 229 25.29 36.25 31.51
N VAL A 230 24.80 35.05 31.22
CA VAL A 230 24.17 34.07 32.14
C VAL A 230 23.53 32.98 31.27
N ARG A 231 23.99 31.74 31.46
CA ARG A 231 23.54 30.53 30.75
C ARG A 231 22.32 29.94 31.46
N GLU A 232 21.18 29.89 30.75
CA GLU A 232 20.14 28.89 30.97
C GLU A 232 20.07 28.00 29.71
N GLU A 233 20.48 26.74 29.85
CA GLU A 233 20.35 25.71 28.82
C GLU A 233 18.88 25.26 28.77
N VAL A 234 18.19 25.64 27.71
CA VAL A 234 16.94 24.99 27.29
C VAL A 234 17.24 24.17 26.04
N VAL A 235 17.07 22.86 26.19
CA VAL A 235 17.25 21.83 25.17
C VAL A 235 16.24 22.05 24.02
N LEU A 236 16.74 22.44 22.85
CA LEU A 236 16.02 22.43 21.57
C LEU A 236 16.36 21.13 20.83
N GLU A 237 15.67 20.05 21.16
CA GLU A 237 15.79 18.76 20.48
C GLU A 237 15.00 18.73 19.16
N ASN A 238 15.71 18.39 18.08
CA ASN A 238 15.30 17.56 16.93
C ASN A 238 13.92 17.82 16.28
N TRP A 239 13.81 18.83 15.40
CA TRP A 239 12.70 18.93 14.44
C TRP A 239 13.22 19.10 13.00
N MET A 240 12.75 18.20 12.13
CA MET A 240 12.82 18.19 10.66
C MET A 240 14.11 17.70 9.96
N GLN A 241 14.11 16.42 9.59
CA GLN A 241 14.71 15.96 8.33
C GLN A 241 13.72 15.06 7.57
N GLY A 242 13.08 15.63 6.56
CA GLY A 242 12.31 14.86 5.60
C GLY A 242 11.36 15.72 4.79
N CYS A 243 11.87 16.47 3.80
CA CYS A 243 11.24 16.75 2.50
C CYS A 243 12.19 17.61 1.64
N CYS A 244 12.60 17.07 0.46
CA CYS A 244 13.09 17.74 -0.76
C CYS A 244 14.33 18.68 -0.62
N TRP A 245 15.42 18.55 -1.40
CA TRP A 245 15.56 18.96 -2.81
C TRP A 245 16.69 18.19 -3.54
N ILE A 246 16.57 18.16 -4.88
CA ILE A 246 17.67 17.89 -5.83
C ILE A 246 18.26 19.25 -6.21
N SER A 247 19.58 19.41 -6.08
CA SER A 247 20.38 20.27 -6.96
C SER A 247 21.84 19.82 -6.94
N GLU A 248 22.41 19.68 -8.13
CA GLU A 248 23.69 19.04 -8.43
C GLU A 248 24.84 20.08 -8.48
N ALA A 249 25.88 19.82 -7.68
CA ALA A 249 27.32 20.15 -7.78
C ALA A 249 27.82 21.57 -8.15
N VAL A 250 28.82 22.07 -7.40
CA VAL A 250 30.25 22.12 -7.83
C VAL A 250 31.20 22.61 -6.71
N ARG A 251 32.25 21.79 -6.47
CA ARG A 251 33.62 22.02 -5.93
C ARG A 251 33.92 22.21 -4.42
N GLN A 252 34.71 21.23 -3.96
CA GLN A 252 35.99 21.27 -3.22
C GLN A 252 36.02 21.84 -1.79
N ASP A 253 36.09 20.95 -0.78
CA ASP A 253 37.21 20.90 0.18
C ASP A 253 37.19 19.57 0.98
N PRO A 254 38.33 19.05 1.48
CA PRO A 254 38.46 17.73 2.07
C PRO A 254 38.31 17.74 3.60
N GLY A 255 37.65 16.71 4.12
CA GLY A 255 37.85 16.24 5.50
C GLY A 255 36.77 16.64 6.49
N PHE A 256 35.68 15.87 6.52
CA PHE A 256 34.81 15.77 7.69
C PHE A 256 35.05 14.42 8.38
N ARG A 257 35.46 14.46 9.66
CA ARG A 257 35.52 13.29 10.55
C ARG A 257 34.30 13.32 11.48
N ILE A 258 33.65 12.17 11.62
CA ILE A 258 32.52 11.97 12.53
C ILE A 258 33.06 11.81 13.96
N PRO A 259 32.49 12.48 14.99
CA PRO A 259 32.85 12.26 16.39
C PRO A 259 32.50 10.82 16.82
N GLU A 260 33.40 10.18 17.55
CA GLU A 260 33.31 8.76 17.93
C GLU A 260 32.28 8.43 19.03
N GLU A 261 31.58 9.42 19.59
CA GLU A 261 30.65 9.18 20.70
C GLU A 261 29.34 9.94 20.48
N LEU A 262 28.29 9.18 20.13
CA LEU A 262 26.89 9.60 20.22
C LEU A 262 26.36 9.18 21.60
N PRO A 263 25.58 10.02 22.30
CA PRO A 263 25.01 9.66 23.60
C PRO A 263 23.92 8.60 23.44
N ASP A 264 23.97 7.59 24.31
CA ASP A 264 22.99 6.51 24.41
C ASP A 264 21.61 7.07 24.76
N VAL A 265 20.72 7.09 23.77
CA VAL A 265 19.29 7.31 24.00
C VAL A 265 18.70 5.94 24.34
N ALA A 266 18.45 5.73 25.63
CA ALA A 266 17.78 4.54 26.14
C ALA A 266 16.33 4.48 25.60
N HIS A 267 16.14 3.77 24.50
CA HIS A 267 14.83 3.23 24.17
C HIS A 267 14.59 2.03 25.08
N ALA A 268 13.42 1.95 25.70
CA ALA A 268 13.05 0.82 26.53
C ALA A 268 13.05 -0.46 25.67
N GLU A 269 14.09 -1.28 25.84
CA GLU A 269 14.33 -2.53 25.14
C GLU A 269 13.37 -3.60 25.68
N GLU A 270 12.30 -3.90 24.95
CA GLU A 270 11.57 -5.16 25.13
C GLU A 270 12.39 -6.29 24.50
N GLU A 271 12.69 -7.36 25.25
CA GLU A 271 13.40 -8.54 24.75
C GLU A 271 12.64 -9.19 23.59
N ILE A 272 13.20 -9.15 22.37
CA ILE A 272 12.57 -9.69 21.16
C ILE A 272 13.09 -11.12 20.88
N GLY A 273 12.19 -12.10 20.99
CA GLY A 273 12.42 -13.51 20.66
C GLY A 273 12.66 -13.81 19.16
N PRO A 274 12.87 -15.09 18.81
CA PRO A 274 13.07 -15.61 17.45
C PRO A 274 12.20 -14.99 16.36
N TRP A 275 12.71 -14.99 15.13
CA TRP A 275 12.14 -14.38 13.93
C TRP A 275 10.69 -14.84 13.57
N SER A 276 10.24 -15.99 14.09
CA SER A 276 8.85 -16.49 14.05
C SER A 276 7.91 -15.90 15.11
N GLU A 277 8.45 -15.12 16.04
CA GLU A 277 7.81 -14.68 17.29
C GLU A 277 7.64 -13.16 17.34
N ASP A 278 7.46 -12.47 16.19
CA ASP A 278 6.98 -11.07 16.23
C ASP A 278 5.68 -11.03 17.06
N PRO A 279 5.71 -10.47 18.28
CA PRO A 279 4.61 -10.62 19.22
C PRO A 279 3.36 -9.93 18.70
N THR A 280 3.52 -8.81 17.97
CA THR A 280 2.40 -8.09 17.33
C THR A 280 1.73 -8.96 16.27
N ARG A 281 2.53 -9.67 15.48
CA ARG A 281 2.01 -10.55 14.43
C ARG A 281 1.38 -11.79 15.01
N THR A 282 2.04 -12.45 15.95
CA THR A 282 1.51 -13.63 16.64
C THR A 282 0.19 -13.28 17.30
N GLN A 283 0.11 -12.13 17.99
CA GLN A 283 -1.13 -11.61 18.55
C GLN A 283 -2.19 -11.36 17.47
N ALA A 284 -1.86 -10.74 16.34
CA ALA A 284 -2.81 -10.52 15.25
C ALA A 284 -3.33 -11.83 14.62
N LEU A 285 -2.46 -12.83 14.47
CA LEU A 285 -2.86 -14.18 14.01
C LEU A 285 -3.76 -14.86 15.03
N MET A 286 -3.41 -14.79 16.32
CA MET A 286 -4.24 -15.34 17.40
C MET A 286 -5.61 -14.65 17.46
N GLN A 287 -5.67 -13.33 17.32
CA GLN A 287 -6.95 -12.61 17.21
C GLN A 287 -7.77 -13.08 16.01
N CYS A 288 -7.15 -13.30 14.85
CA CYS A 288 -7.84 -13.87 13.70
C CYS A 288 -8.31 -15.31 13.98
N CYS A 289 -7.50 -16.11 14.67
CA CYS A 289 -7.81 -17.49 15.04
C CYS A 289 -9.03 -17.56 15.95
N GLU A 290 -9.07 -16.75 17.02
CA GLU A 290 -10.20 -16.74 17.95
C GLU A 290 -11.49 -16.25 17.28
N VAL A 291 -11.40 -15.28 16.37
CA VAL A 291 -12.56 -14.86 15.56
C VAL A 291 -13.00 -15.98 14.62
N ASP A 292 -12.08 -16.60 13.89
CA ASP A 292 -12.44 -17.61 12.90
C ASP A 292 -13.01 -18.88 13.55
N ILE A 293 -12.47 -19.33 14.69
CA ILE A 293 -12.95 -20.50 15.44
C ILE A 293 -14.43 -20.35 15.81
N GLN A 294 -14.90 -19.13 16.11
CA GLN A 294 -16.32 -18.88 16.43
C GLN A 294 -17.26 -19.13 15.25
N TYR A 295 -16.74 -19.09 14.02
CA TYR A 295 -17.52 -19.35 12.81
C TYR A 295 -17.28 -20.75 12.23
N ILE A 296 -16.41 -21.58 12.81
CA ILE A 296 -16.19 -22.95 12.34
C ILE A 296 -17.18 -23.87 13.06
N TYR A 297 -18.01 -24.60 12.30
CA TYR A 297 -18.99 -25.57 12.84
C TYR A 297 -18.31 -26.88 13.23
N LEU A 298 -17.58 -26.87 14.36
CA LEU A 298 -16.83 -28.05 14.84
C LEU A 298 -17.71 -29.24 15.22
N THR A 299 -18.97 -28.99 15.59
CA THR A 299 -19.96 -30.04 15.90
C THR A 299 -20.19 -31.01 14.73
N ASP A 300 -19.97 -30.52 13.51
CA ASP A 300 -20.16 -31.30 12.28
C ASP A 300 -18.86 -31.93 11.78
N LEU A 301 -17.74 -31.61 12.44
CA LEU A 301 -16.41 -32.08 12.11
C LEU A 301 -15.96 -33.20 13.04
N CYS A 302 -16.28 -33.13 14.33
CA CYS A 302 -15.79 -34.07 15.33
C CYS A 302 -16.79 -34.27 16.48
N HIS A 303 -16.53 -35.31 17.29
CA HIS A 303 -17.24 -35.50 18.56
C HIS A 303 -16.92 -34.35 19.53
N VAL A 304 -17.84 -34.06 20.46
CA VAL A 304 -17.69 -32.96 21.44
C VAL A 304 -16.41 -33.10 22.28
N ASP A 305 -15.98 -34.32 22.57
CA ASP A 305 -14.75 -34.60 23.34
C ASP A 305 -13.47 -34.24 22.58
N ASP A 306 -13.51 -34.21 21.25
CA ASP A 306 -12.39 -33.86 20.39
C ASP A 306 -12.31 -32.35 20.08
N GLU A 307 -13.39 -31.61 20.35
CA GLU A 307 -13.56 -30.22 19.90
C GLU A 307 -12.44 -29.32 20.43
N GLU A 308 -12.13 -29.37 21.72
CA GLU A 308 -11.05 -28.56 22.31
C GLU A 308 -9.67 -29.01 21.81
N GLY A 309 -9.50 -30.30 21.54
CA GLY A 309 -8.29 -30.84 20.93
C GLY A 309 -8.05 -30.24 19.54
N ILE A 310 -9.08 -30.19 18.70
CA ILE A 310 -9.02 -29.59 17.36
C ILE A 310 -8.79 -28.08 17.45
N LYS A 311 -9.50 -27.36 18.33
CA LYS A 311 -9.26 -25.92 18.56
C LYS A 311 -7.80 -25.64 18.92
N LYS A 312 -7.25 -26.41 19.86
CA LYS A 312 -5.84 -26.29 20.25
C LYS A 312 -4.91 -26.61 19.09
N ALA A 313 -5.13 -27.71 18.37
CA ALA A 313 -4.31 -28.07 17.20
C ALA A 313 -4.35 -27.00 16.10
N LEU A 314 -5.53 -26.41 15.85
CA LEU A 314 -5.70 -25.32 14.89
C LEU A 314 -4.96 -24.07 15.36
N ARG A 315 -5.08 -23.65 16.63
CA ARG A 315 -4.33 -22.53 17.21
C ARG A 315 -2.81 -22.72 17.06
N ASP A 316 -2.31 -23.90 17.43
CA ASP A 316 -0.89 -24.26 17.37
C ASP A 316 -0.35 -24.16 15.92
N GLN A 317 -1.19 -24.46 14.91
CA GLN A 317 -0.81 -24.49 13.50
C GLN A 317 -1.44 -23.36 12.66
N TYR A 318 -2.06 -22.36 13.30
CA TYR A 318 -2.93 -21.40 12.61
C TYR A 318 -2.17 -20.59 11.55
N HIS A 319 -0.90 -20.31 11.79
CA HIS A 319 -0.04 -19.62 10.84
C HIS A 319 0.05 -20.34 9.48
N LEU A 320 0.15 -21.68 9.45
CA LEU A 320 0.21 -22.46 8.20
C LEU A 320 -1.12 -22.42 7.46
N TYR A 321 -2.23 -22.62 8.18
CA TYR A 321 -3.58 -22.51 7.62
C TYR A 321 -3.83 -21.12 7.04
N TYR A 322 -3.48 -20.06 7.78
CA TYR A 322 -3.63 -18.68 7.32
C TYR A 322 -2.78 -18.38 6.09
N GLU A 323 -1.53 -18.85 6.02
CA GLU A 323 -0.70 -18.66 4.83
C GLU A 323 -1.24 -19.42 3.62
N CYS A 324 -1.74 -20.63 3.82
CA CYS A 324 -2.43 -21.40 2.79
C CYS A 324 -3.63 -20.62 2.25
N TYR A 325 -4.51 -20.16 3.15
CA TYR A 325 -5.63 -19.31 2.80
C TYR A 325 -5.20 -18.08 2.01
N ALA A 326 -4.21 -17.34 2.51
CA ALA A 326 -3.80 -16.10 1.88
C ALA A 326 -3.20 -16.32 0.48
N ARG A 327 -2.47 -17.42 0.29
CA ARG A 327 -1.96 -17.83 -1.03
C ARG A 327 -3.12 -18.04 -2.02
N PHE A 328 -4.16 -18.77 -1.65
CA PHE A 328 -5.26 -19.10 -2.56
C PHE A 328 -6.26 -17.95 -2.72
N ALA A 329 -6.59 -17.23 -1.65
CA ALA A 329 -7.41 -16.02 -1.71
C ALA A 329 -6.79 -14.96 -2.62
N GLY A 330 -5.46 -14.81 -2.58
CA GLY A 330 -4.73 -13.93 -3.50
C GLY A 330 -4.93 -14.31 -4.97
N ARG A 331 -4.88 -15.60 -5.32
CA ARG A 331 -5.08 -16.07 -6.72
C ARG A 331 -6.50 -15.93 -7.22
N SER A 332 -7.42 -15.72 -6.30
CA SER A 332 -8.85 -15.73 -6.52
C SER A 332 -9.42 -14.31 -6.44
N GLN A 333 -9.98 -13.92 -5.30
CA GLN A 333 -10.67 -12.64 -5.13
C GLN A 333 -10.46 -12.14 -3.70
N TRP A 334 -9.22 -11.76 -3.38
CA TRP A 334 -8.87 -11.29 -2.04
C TRP A 334 -9.89 -10.24 -1.51
N PRO A 335 -10.42 -10.39 -0.28
CA PRO A 335 -9.98 -11.33 0.74
C PRO A 335 -10.56 -12.75 0.62
N PHE A 336 -11.37 -13.09 -0.38
CA PHE A 336 -12.08 -14.35 -0.48
C PHE A 336 -11.50 -15.33 -1.52
N ILE A 337 -11.97 -16.58 -1.48
CA ILE A 337 -11.69 -17.61 -2.48
C ILE A 337 -12.97 -17.88 -3.28
N ARG A 338 -12.91 -17.93 -4.60
CA ARG A 338 -14.05 -18.32 -5.44
C ARG A 338 -14.27 -19.80 -5.24
N TYR A 339 -15.54 -20.22 -5.22
CA TYR A 339 -15.92 -21.62 -5.09
C TYR A 339 -15.08 -22.56 -5.98
N VAL A 340 -14.95 -22.23 -7.27
CA VAL A 340 -14.19 -23.03 -8.25
C VAL A 340 -12.70 -23.15 -7.96
N ASP A 341 -12.12 -22.19 -7.23
CA ASP A 341 -10.69 -22.20 -6.91
C ASP A 341 -10.39 -23.12 -5.71
N MET A 342 -11.40 -23.56 -4.94
CA MET A 342 -11.21 -24.53 -3.85
C MET A 342 -10.66 -25.87 -4.35
N TYR A 343 -11.13 -26.35 -5.51
CA TYR A 343 -10.64 -27.60 -6.10
C TYR A 343 -9.14 -27.54 -6.43
N SER A 344 -8.63 -26.37 -6.81
CA SER A 344 -7.20 -26.19 -7.09
C SER A 344 -6.33 -26.43 -5.85
N VAL A 345 -6.87 -26.21 -4.63
CA VAL A 345 -6.19 -26.49 -3.37
C VAL A 345 -5.94 -27.99 -3.24
N PHE A 346 -6.97 -28.80 -3.47
CA PHE A 346 -6.88 -30.26 -3.36
C PHE A 346 -5.99 -30.89 -4.44
N GLU A 347 -6.06 -30.35 -5.66
CA GLU A 347 -5.15 -30.75 -6.75
C GLU A 347 -3.69 -30.41 -6.42
N GLU A 348 -3.40 -29.19 -5.97
CA GLU A 348 -2.04 -28.77 -5.59
C GLU A 348 -1.53 -29.55 -4.37
N ALA A 349 -2.41 -29.89 -3.43
CA ALA A 349 -2.11 -30.72 -2.27
C ALA A 349 -1.88 -32.20 -2.61
N ARG A 350 -2.21 -32.61 -3.85
CA ARG A 350 -2.19 -34.01 -4.31
C ARG A 350 -3.05 -34.91 -3.42
N LEU A 351 -4.19 -34.40 -2.97
CA LEU A 351 -5.15 -35.16 -2.17
C LEU A 351 -6.14 -35.93 -3.03
N VAL A 352 -6.29 -35.55 -4.29
CA VAL A 352 -7.18 -36.19 -5.27
C VAL A 352 -6.34 -36.85 -6.35
N ASP A 353 -6.76 -38.04 -6.77
CA ASP A 353 -6.26 -38.64 -8.00
C ASP A 353 -6.62 -37.77 -9.21
N ARG A 354 -5.61 -37.23 -9.89
CA ARG A 354 -5.83 -36.71 -11.23
C ARG A 354 -6.30 -37.86 -12.10
N ILE A 355 -7.54 -37.78 -12.56
CA ILE A 355 -8.02 -38.61 -13.66
C ILE A 355 -7.10 -38.27 -14.83
N GLU A 356 -6.10 -39.11 -15.10
CA GLU A 356 -5.21 -38.94 -16.24
C GLU A 356 -6.02 -39.20 -17.51
N VAL A 357 -6.76 -38.19 -17.97
CA VAL A 357 -7.52 -38.22 -19.23
C VAL A 357 -6.52 -38.04 -20.37
N GLY A 358 -5.70 -39.06 -20.63
CA GLY A 358 -4.70 -39.08 -21.69
C GLY A 358 -4.88 -40.26 -22.63
N PRO A 359 -5.19 -40.06 -23.93
CA PRO A 359 -5.40 -41.15 -24.89
C PRO A 359 -4.12 -41.98 -25.24
N ASN A 360 -2.94 -41.63 -24.71
CA ASN A 360 -1.66 -42.22 -25.12
C ASN A 360 -1.00 -43.18 -24.12
N GLN A 361 -1.69 -43.61 -23.05
CA GLN A 361 -1.07 -44.46 -22.03
C GLN A 361 -1.06 -45.98 -22.31
N ARG A 362 -1.44 -46.42 -23.52
CA ARG A 362 -1.39 -47.86 -23.90
C ARG A 362 0.00 -48.45 -24.17
N ARG A 363 1.11 -47.71 -23.99
CA ARG A 363 2.44 -48.18 -24.43
C ARG A 363 3.57 -48.25 -23.40
N ARG A 364 3.32 -48.09 -22.09
CA ARG A 364 4.39 -48.18 -21.06
C ARG A 364 4.16 -49.23 -19.95
N ALA A 365 3.53 -50.36 -20.28
CA ALA A 365 3.62 -51.56 -19.46
C ALA A 365 4.96 -52.28 -19.74
N GLY A 366 6.01 -51.98 -18.97
CA GLY A 366 7.29 -52.68 -19.17
C GLY A 366 8.46 -52.39 -18.23
N SER A 367 8.45 -51.32 -17.42
CA SER A 367 9.60 -51.03 -16.54
C SER A 367 9.26 -51.27 -15.07
N ARG A 368 9.60 -52.48 -14.59
CA ARG A 368 9.20 -53.05 -13.30
C ARG A 368 10.29 -52.97 -12.21
N ARG A 369 11.20 -51.99 -12.25
CA ARG A 369 12.46 -52.04 -11.47
C ARG A 369 12.65 -51.10 -10.27
N ASN A 370 11.67 -50.29 -9.84
CA ASN A 370 11.83 -49.46 -8.62
C ASN A 370 10.64 -49.62 -7.63
N ALA A 371 10.52 -50.80 -7.00
CA ALA A 371 9.44 -51.11 -6.06
C ALA A 371 9.78 -50.88 -4.57
N GLN A 372 10.95 -50.33 -4.22
CA GLN A 372 11.44 -50.26 -2.83
C GLN A 372 11.46 -48.88 -2.17
N ALA A 373 10.91 -47.84 -2.81
CA ALA A 373 10.76 -46.50 -2.20
C ALA A 373 9.29 -46.10 -1.94
N GLY A 374 8.35 -47.05 -1.98
CA GLY A 374 6.91 -46.77 -2.09
C GLY A 374 6.05 -46.94 -0.83
N ALA A 375 6.64 -47.09 0.36
CA ALA A 375 5.86 -47.37 1.57
C ALA A 375 5.27 -46.13 2.27
N GLU A 376 5.61 -44.90 1.86
CA GLU A 376 5.31 -43.68 2.64
C GLU A 376 4.02 -42.93 2.25
N ASP A 377 3.33 -43.26 1.16
CA ASP A 377 2.10 -42.54 0.75
C ASP A 377 0.90 -43.49 0.63
N SER A 378 0.76 -44.41 1.60
CA SER A 378 -0.44 -45.26 1.74
C SER A 378 -1.65 -44.56 2.34
N ARG A 379 -1.58 -43.23 2.54
CA ARG A 379 -2.70 -42.44 3.06
C ARG A 379 -3.81 -42.35 2.03
N SER A 380 -5.05 -42.46 2.49
CA SER A 380 -6.24 -42.46 1.65
C SER A 380 -6.32 -41.17 0.83
N LYS A 381 -6.35 -41.31 -0.49
CA LYS A 381 -6.69 -40.21 -1.39
C LYS A 381 -8.19 -39.95 -1.34
N LEU A 382 -8.56 -38.68 -1.42
CA LEU A 382 -9.95 -38.23 -1.47
C LEU A 382 -10.45 -38.37 -2.91
N SER A 383 -11.67 -38.88 -3.06
CA SER A 383 -12.35 -38.80 -4.36
C SER A 383 -12.81 -37.36 -4.62
N MET A 384 -13.04 -36.99 -5.88
CA MET A 384 -13.64 -35.68 -6.19
C MET A 384 -15.04 -35.52 -5.60
N ALA A 385 -15.77 -36.62 -5.41
CA ALA A 385 -17.07 -36.60 -4.74
C ALA A 385 -16.93 -36.21 -3.26
N ASP A 386 -15.91 -36.74 -2.57
CA ASP A 386 -15.63 -36.38 -1.17
C ASP A 386 -15.28 -34.90 -1.07
N VAL A 387 -14.42 -34.39 -1.96
CA VAL A 387 -14.04 -32.96 -1.98
C VAL A 387 -15.26 -32.08 -2.22
N HIS A 388 -16.10 -32.42 -3.19
CA HIS A 388 -17.33 -31.68 -3.47
C HIS A 388 -18.26 -31.68 -2.25
N GLN A 389 -18.47 -32.83 -1.62
CA GLN A 389 -19.30 -32.96 -0.43
C GLN A 389 -18.75 -32.12 0.74
N MET A 390 -17.44 -32.14 0.99
CA MET A 390 -16.83 -31.30 2.04
C MET A 390 -17.06 -29.81 1.79
N VAL A 391 -16.91 -29.37 0.55
CA VAL A 391 -17.11 -27.97 0.14
C VAL A 391 -18.57 -27.56 0.31
N VAL A 392 -19.52 -28.38 -0.15
CA VAL A 392 -20.96 -28.11 -0.04
C VAL A 392 -21.40 -28.05 1.43
N GLN A 393 -21.03 -29.07 2.23
CA GLN A 393 -21.39 -29.13 3.65
C GLN A 393 -20.91 -27.89 4.42
N SER A 394 -19.68 -27.43 4.15
CA SER A 394 -19.14 -26.24 4.80
C SER A 394 -19.79 -24.92 4.38
N PHE A 395 -20.62 -24.91 3.34
CA PHE A 395 -21.36 -23.70 2.94
C PHE A 395 -22.82 -23.74 3.37
N GLU A 396 -23.46 -24.90 3.35
CA GLU A 396 -24.84 -25.07 3.82
C GLU A 396 -24.99 -24.64 5.29
N ASN A 397 -23.99 -24.95 6.13
CA ASN A 397 -23.99 -24.59 7.54
C ASN A 397 -23.95 -23.07 7.82
N HIS A 398 -23.41 -22.28 6.88
CA HIS A 398 -23.21 -20.84 7.05
C HIS A 398 -24.33 -19.99 6.43
N GLN A 399 -25.35 -20.61 5.83
CA GLN A 399 -26.56 -19.89 5.47
C GLN A 399 -27.33 -19.57 6.76
N GLU A 400 -26.98 -18.45 7.41
CA GLU A 400 -27.79 -17.86 8.47
C GLU A 400 -29.26 -17.78 8.00
N ASP A 401 -30.19 -18.06 8.92
CA ASP A 401 -31.63 -18.20 8.64
C ASP A 401 -32.08 -17.22 7.54
N PRO A 402 -32.62 -17.73 6.42
CA PRO A 402 -33.00 -16.88 5.31
C PRO A 402 -33.93 -15.78 5.84
N PRO A 403 -33.70 -14.50 5.49
CA PRO A 403 -34.58 -13.42 5.91
C PRO A 403 -36.03 -13.82 5.61
N PRO A 404 -36.97 -13.58 6.54
CA PRO A 404 -38.30 -14.17 6.54
C PRO A 404 -38.93 -14.08 5.15
N ALA A 405 -39.28 -15.26 4.61
CA ALA A 405 -39.62 -15.46 3.22
C ALA A 405 -40.72 -14.51 2.74
N VAL A 406 -40.35 -13.49 1.96
CA VAL A 406 -41.31 -12.77 1.13
C VAL A 406 -41.60 -13.67 -0.06
N GLY A 407 -42.76 -14.33 -0.02
CA GLY A 407 -43.12 -15.47 -0.87
C GLY A 407 -43.00 -15.19 -2.37
N ASN A 408 -42.08 -15.90 -3.03
CA ASN A 408 -42.12 -16.16 -4.47
C ASN A 408 -41.36 -17.47 -4.76
N ALA A 409 -42.11 -18.56 -4.90
CA ALA A 409 -41.61 -19.94 -5.01
C ALA A 409 -40.92 -20.31 -6.35
N LYS A 410 -40.53 -19.34 -7.18
CA LYS A 410 -39.88 -19.58 -8.49
C LYS A 410 -38.36 -19.29 -8.51
N GLY A 411 -37.72 -19.15 -7.35
CA GLY A 411 -36.33 -18.68 -7.23
C GLY A 411 -35.27 -19.71 -6.84
N SER A 412 -35.57 -21.01 -6.70
CA SER A 412 -34.61 -21.99 -6.15
C SER A 412 -33.42 -22.27 -7.07
N GLU A 413 -33.62 -22.45 -8.38
CA GLU A 413 -32.52 -22.66 -9.33
C GLU A 413 -31.66 -21.40 -9.54
N GLN A 414 -32.29 -20.22 -9.52
CA GLN A 414 -31.57 -18.95 -9.64
C GLN A 414 -30.76 -18.64 -8.37
N ARG A 415 -31.25 -19.03 -7.17
CA ARG A 415 -30.49 -18.98 -5.92
C ARG A 415 -29.30 -19.91 -5.97
N GLN A 416 -29.48 -21.17 -6.39
CA GLN A 416 -28.38 -22.13 -6.47
C GLN A 416 -27.26 -21.66 -7.41
N ARG A 417 -27.60 -21.05 -8.56
CA ARG A 417 -26.62 -20.43 -9.47
C ARG A 417 -25.97 -19.14 -8.92
N ASN A 418 -26.69 -18.36 -8.13
CA ASN A 418 -26.14 -17.18 -7.48
C ASN A 418 -25.23 -17.56 -6.28
N ASP A 419 -25.51 -18.69 -5.63
CA ASP A 419 -24.77 -19.19 -4.48
C ASP A 419 -23.48 -19.93 -4.90
N GLU A 420 -23.44 -20.56 -6.09
CA GLU A 420 -22.19 -21.09 -6.70
C GLU A 420 -21.16 -19.99 -7.00
N GLY A 421 -21.60 -18.72 -7.06
CA GLY A 421 -20.74 -17.54 -7.19
C GLY A 421 -20.35 -16.91 -5.85
N ALA A 422 -20.89 -17.40 -4.72
CA ALA A 422 -20.62 -16.81 -3.42
C ALA A 422 -19.13 -17.01 -3.04
N PRO A 423 -18.45 -15.94 -2.65
CA PRO A 423 -17.04 -16.03 -2.26
C PRO A 423 -16.88 -16.78 -0.93
N VAL A 424 -16.00 -17.76 -0.90
CA VAL A 424 -15.60 -18.55 0.27
C VAL A 424 -14.81 -17.66 1.24
N SER A 425 -15.32 -17.54 2.46
CA SER A 425 -14.69 -16.81 3.55
C SER A 425 -13.54 -17.59 4.21
N ARG A 426 -12.75 -16.89 5.03
CA ARG A 426 -11.62 -17.51 5.76
C ARG A 426 -12.05 -18.65 6.69
N PRO A 427 -13.09 -18.51 7.54
CA PRO A 427 -13.51 -19.62 8.41
C PRO A 427 -14.04 -20.82 7.61
N GLN A 428 -14.82 -20.57 6.55
CA GLN A 428 -15.32 -21.65 5.69
C GLN A 428 -14.19 -22.39 4.97
N PHE A 429 -13.17 -21.67 4.50
CA PHE A 429 -11.96 -22.29 3.96
C PHE A 429 -11.30 -23.20 5.00
N PHE A 430 -11.14 -22.74 6.24
CA PHE A 430 -10.57 -23.56 7.31
C PHE A 430 -11.42 -24.78 7.63
N GLU A 431 -12.74 -24.65 7.66
CA GLU A 431 -13.65 -25.78 7.87
C GLU A 431 -13.43 -26.86 6.80
N VAL A 432 -13.35 -26.48 5.51
CA VAL A 432 -13.04 -27.41 4.43
C VAL A 432 -11.67 -28.08 4.61
N MET A 433 -10.64 -27.31 5.01
CA MET A 433 -9.31 -27.87 5.25
C MET A 433 -9.28 -28.82 6.47
N LEU A 434 -10.10 -28.56 7.50
CA LEU A 434 -10.24 -29.45 8.67
C LEU A 434 -10.96 -30.75 8.29
N ARG A 435 -12.04 -30.70 7.50
CA ARG A 435 -12.68 -31.91 6.93
C ARG A 435 -11.67 -32.74 6.14
N ALA A 436 -10.89 -32.07 5.29
CA ALA A 436 -9.85 -32.71 4.51
C ALA A 436 -8.77 -33.36 5.39
N ALA A 437 -8.35 -32.69 6.48
CA ALA A 437 -7.38 -33.20 7.41
C ALA A 437 -7.86 -34.48 8.12
N ILE A 438 -9.09 -34.48 8.64
CA ILE A 438 -9.69 -35.62 9.33
C ILE A 438 -9.86 -36.80 8.36
N ALA A 439 -10.41 -36.55 7.17
CA ALA A 439 -10.59 -37.59 6.15
C ALA A 439 -9.25 -38.18 5.68
N TRP A 440 -8.23 -37.33 5.51
CA TRP A 440 -6.87 -37.75 5.14
C TRP A 440 -6.16 -38.54 6.25
N GLY A 441 -6.42 -38.21 7.53
CA GLY A 441 -5.89 -38.95 8.67
C GLY A 441 -6.48 -40.36 8.82
N GLY A 442 -7.67 -40.59 8.25
CA GLY A 442 -8.35 -41.89 8.29
C GLY A 442 -8.72 -42.30 9.71
N ARG A 443 -8.80 -43.62 9.96
CA ARG A 443 -9.14 -44.17 11.29
C ARG A 443 -7.94 -44.33 12.22
N GLU A 444 -6.73 -44.09 11.72
CA GLU A 444 -5.48 -44.37 12.45
C GLU A 444 -5.05 -43.21 13.34
N LEU A 445 -5.47 -41.99 13.02
CA LEU A 445 -5.10 -40.77 13.75
C LEU A 445 -6.31 -40.23 14.51
N SER A 446 -6.06 -39.67 15.69
CA SER A 446 -7.04 -38.82 16.35
C SER A 446 -7.33 -37.60 15.47
N SER A 447 -8.53 -37.03 15.55
CA SER A 447 -8.92 -35.83 14.80
C SER A 447 -7.91 -34.68 15.02
N CYS A 448 -7.44 -34.54 16.26
CA CYS A 448 -6.43 -33.57 16.68
C CYS A 448 -5.06 -33.80 16.00
N ASP A 449 -4.58 -35.04 15.97
CA ASP A 449 -3.29 -35.37 15.34
C ASP A 449 -3.36 -35.33 13.82
N ALA A 450 -4.52 -35.67 13.24
CA ALA A 450 -4.78 -35.52 11.82
C ALA A 450 -4.63 -34.05 11.39
N VAL A 451 -5.23 -33.11 12.14
CA VAL A 451 -5.12 -31.66 11.88
C VAL A 451 -3.68 -31.15 11.97
N ARG A 452 -2.90 -31.59 12.98
CA ARG A 452 -1.48 -31.21 13.12
C ARG A 452 -0.63 -31.76 11.98
N ARG A 453 -0.75 -33.05 11.69
CA ARG A 453 0.02 -33.71 10.62
C ARG A 453 -0.34 -33.17 9.26
N PHE A 454 -1.62 -32.88 9.01
CA PHE A 454 -2.05 -32.27 7.75
C PHE A 454 -1.43 -30.89 7.54
N ALA A 455 -1.33 -30.07 8.58
CA ALA A 455 -0.66 -28.78 8.50
C ALA A 455 0.81 -28.91 8.08
N VAL A 456 1.54 -29.86 8.65
CA VAL A 456 2.96 -30.07 8.33
C VAL A 456 3.14 -30.81 7.00
N ASP A 457 2.58 -32.02 6.88
CA ASP A 457 2.83 -32.95 5.77
C ASP A 457 2.14 -32.55 4.46
N VAL A 458 1.07 -31.75 4.53
CA VAL A 458 0.28 -31.32 3.37
C VAL A 458 0.41 -29.82 3.16
N ILE A 459 0.07 -28.99 4.14
CA ILE A 459 0.09 -27.54 3.95
C ILE A 459 1.54 -27.04 3.78
N ALA A 460 2.42 -27.26 4.75
CA ALA A 460 3.80 -26.78 4.66
C ALA A 460 4.56 -27.50 3.54
N GLU A 461 4.49 -28.83 3.49
CA GLU A 461 5.30 -29.63 2.58
C GLU A 461 4.76 -29.71 1.14
N ARG A 462 3.47 -29.51 0.87
CA ARG A 462 2.93 -29.64 -0.51
C ARG A 462 2.42 -28.31 -1.03
N LEU A 463 1.61 -27.62 -0.24
CA LEU A 463 0.96 -26.38 -0.67
C LEU A 463 1.88 -25.18 -0.56
N LEU A 464 2.66 -25.03 0.50
CA LEU A 464 3.55 -23.89 0.70
C LEU A 464 4.96 -24.17 0.17
N LYS A 465 5.06 -24.74 -1.05
CA LYS A 465 6.31 -24.92 -1.78
C LYS A 465 6.65 -23.71 -2.69
N PRO A 466 7.93 -23.54 -3.08
CA PRO A 466 8.37 -22.54 -4.06
C PRO A 466 7.50 -22.53 -5.34
N PRO A 467 7.26 -21.37 -5.98
CA PRO A 467 7.90 -20.06 -5.74
C PRO A 467 7.26 -19.23 -4.63
N VAL A 468 6.18 -19.72 -4.01
CA VAL A 468 5.45 -19.03 -2.95
C VAL A 468 5.61 -19.77 -1.62
N ALA A 469 6.81 -20.31 -1.40
CA ALA A 469 7.20 -20.92 -0.13
C ALA A 469 6.93 -19.96 1.03
N PRO A 470 6.78 -20.46 2.28
CA PRO A 470 6.67 -19.61 3.45
C PRO A 470 7.89 -18.69 3.49
N PHE A 471 7.68 -17.49 3.01
CA PHE A 471 8.73 -16.50 2.95
C PHE A 471 8.90 -15.97 4.35
N PRO A 472 10.14 -15.78 4.79
CA PRO A 472 10.41 -15.21 6.07
C PRO A 472 9.73 -13.85 6.30
N ARG A 473 8.60 -13.82 7.03
CA ARG A 473 7.87 -12.58 7.31
C ARG A 473 8.57 -11.71 8.33
N GLY A 474 8.48 -10.39 8.16
CA GLY A 474 9.06 -9.44 9.12
C GLY A 474 10.53 -9.10 8.83
N LEU A 475 11.06 -9.48 7.67
CA LEU A 475 12.40 -9.06 7.23
C LEU A 475 12.52 -7.53 7.09
N ALA A 476 11.40 -6.81 6.93
CA ALA A 476 11.36 -5.36 6.87
C ALA A 476 11.23 -4.65 8.24
N LEU A 477 11.13 -5.39 9.36
CA LEU A 477 10.72 -4.83 10.66
C LEU A 477 11.82 -4.74 11.73
N ARG A 478 13.09 -5.02 11.43
CA ARG A 478 14.17 -4.97 12.45
C ARG A 478 15.27 -3.97 12.09
N ALA A 479 15.23 -2.80 12.72
CA ALA A 479 16.32 -1.82 12.80
C ALA A 479 16.94 -1.91 14.20
N GLY A 480 18.14 -2.49 14.33
CA GLY A 480 18.70 -2.83 15.66
C GLY A 480 17.96 -4.02 16.28
N GLU A 481 18.52 -4.91 17.08
CA GLU A 481 19.83 -5.04 17.71
C GLU A 481 20.27 -6.50 17.59
N PHE A 482 21.57 -6.72 17.39
CA PHE A 482 22.24 -7.93 17.82
C PHE A 482 23.51 -7.48 18.54
N SER A 483 23.34 -6.59 19.51
CA SER A 483 24.33 -6.36 20.55
C SER A 483 24.03 -7.37 21.63
N ARG A 484 24.98 -8.27 21.93
CA ARG A 484 24.83 -9.14 23.10
C ARG A 484 24.85 -8.27 24.37
N PRO A 485 24.24 -8.76 25.48
CA PRO A 485 24.20 -8.04 26.76
C PRO A 485 25.59 -7.76 27.38
N ASP A 486 26.65 -8.35 26.84
CA ASP A 486 28.02 -8.26 27.35
C ASP A 486 28.86 -7.14 26.71
N GLY A 487 28.29 -6.31 25.82
CA GLY A 487 28.91 -5.07 25.31
C GLY A 487 30.22 -5.28 24.49
N GLN A 488 30.72 -6.50 24.38
CA GLN A 488 31.92 -6.84 23.62
C GLN A 488 31.56 -7.65 22.38
N CYS A 489 31.20 -6.95 21.31
CA CYS A 489 31.34 -7.50 19.95
C CYS A 489 32.83 -7.56 19.56
N ARG A 490 33.61 -8.45 20.19
CA ARG A 490 34.95 -8.81 19.69
C ARG A 490 34.80 -9.59 18.39
N GLY A 491 34.81 -8.87 17.28
CA GLY A 491 34.90 -9.42 15.93
C GLY A 491 33.62 -9.29 15.11
N GLY A 492 33.37 -8.09 14.58
CA GLY A 492 32.55 -7.88 13.39
C GLY A 492 31.14 -8.44 13.48
N CYS A 493 30.32 -7.92 14.39
CA CYS A 493 28.89 -8.19 14.39
C CYS A 493 28.31 -7.71 13.05
N LYS A 494 28.01 -8.66 12.17
CA LYS A 494 27.49 -8.41 10.84
C LYS A 494 26.06 -7.89 10.99
N ARG A 495 25.94 -6.56 11.03
CA ARG A 495 24.68 -5.82 10.88
C ARG A 495 23.79 -6.47 9.80
N LEU A 496 22.48 -6.55 10.07
CA LEU A 496 21.46 -7.20 9.23
C LEU A 496 21.43 -6.58 7.82
N GLN A 497 22.22 -7.13 6.91
CA GLN A 497 22.48 -6.57 5.57
C GLN A 497 21.19 -6.37 4.75
N TYR A 498 20.15 -7.14 5.05
CA TYR A 498 18.86 -7.05 4.35
C TYR A 498 18.10 -5.76 4.68
N TYR A 499 18.00 -5.41 5.96
CA TYR A 499 17.30 -4.19 6.39
C TYR A 499 18.07 -2.95 5.96
N ASP A 500 19.39 -2.96 6.07
CA ASP A 500 20.26 -1.91 5.54
C ASP A 500 20.02 -1.69 4.04
N THR A 501 19.82 -2.78 3.28
CA THR A 501 19.48 -2.70 1.85
C THR A 501 18.10 -2.05 1.63
N LEU A 502 17.09 -2.39 2.44
CA LEU A 502 15.78 -1.73 2.35
C LEU A 502 15.88 -0.22 2.65
N LEU A 503 16.65 0.16 3.68
CA LEU A 503 16.88 1.56 4.02
C LEU A 503 17.64 2.31 2.93
N GLN A 504 18.69 1.70 2.38
CA GLN A 504 19.47 2.26 1.27
C GLN A 504 18.58 2.57 0.06
N HIS A 505 17.56 1.74 -0.17
CA HIS A 505 16.63 1.88 -1.29
C HIS A 505 15.27 2.50 -0.90
N LYS A 506 15.14 3.10 0.29
CA LYS A 506 13.86 3.61 0.82
C LYS A 506 13.14 4.54 -0.16
N LYS A 507 13.86 5.49 -0.77
CA LYS A 507 13.28 6.44 -1.74
C LYS A 507 12.66 5.72 -2.93
N THR A 508 13.42 4.83 -3.58
CA THR A 508 12.94 4.02 -4.71
C THR A 508 11.72 3.18 -4.35
N LEU A 509 11.76 2.55 -3.17
CA LEU A 509 10.65 1.71 -2.68
C LEU A 509 9.40 2.55 -2.39
N GLN A 510 9.56 3.76 -1.86
CA GLN A 510 8.46 4.68 -1.60
C GLN A 510 7.81 5.18 -2.89
N GLU A 511 8.59 5.62 -3.87
CA GLU A 511 8.09 5.99 -5.20
C GLU A 511 7.37 4.81 -5.88
N ALA A 512 7.91 3.59 -5.73
CA ALA A 512 7.29 2.39 -6.27
C ALA A 512 5.97 2.05 -5.55
N TRP A 513 5.93 2.23 -4.23
CA TRP A 513 4.72 2.01 -3.42
C TRP A 513 3.61 2.99 -3.80
N GLU A 514 3.92 4.27 -3.96
CA GLU A 514 2.94 5.29 -4.38
C GLU A 514 2.32 4.95 -5.74
N ARG A 515 3.13 4.41 -6.67
CA ARG A 515 2.68 4.04 -8.03
C ARG A 515 2.02 2.67 -8.13
N PHE A 516 2.39 1.71 -7.29
CA PHE A 516 2.04 0.30 -7.49
C PHE A 516 1.47 -0.40 -6.25
N GLY A 517 1.40 0.27 -5.10
CA GLY A 517 0.95 -0.31 -3.83
C GLY A 517 -0.55 -0.23 -3.57
N TYR A 518 -1.29 0.60 -4.31
CA TYR A 518 -2.70 0.89 -4.00
C TYR A 518 -3.68 -0.25 -4.32
N ASN A 519 -3.36 -1.15 -5.24
CA ASN A 519 -4.13 -2.39 -5.46
C ASN A 519 -3.28 -3.50 -6.11
N GLU A 520 -3.85 -4.71 -6.18
CA GLU A 520 -3.18 -5.90 -6.71
C GLU A 520 -2.81 -5.74 -8.19
N THR A 521 -3.69 -5.16 -9.01
CA THR A 521 -3.44 -4.96 -10.44
C THR A 521 -2.25 -4.03 -10.69
N ALA A 522 -2.12 -2.96 -9.89
CA ALA A 522 -0.98 -2.07 -9.94
C ALA A 522 0.31 -2.79 -9.52
N PHE A 523 0.25 -3.64 -8.50
CA PHE A 523 1.38 -4.47 -8.09
C PHE A 523 1.77 -5.48 -9.18
N GLN A 524 0.81 -6.10 -9.88
CA GLN A 524 1.09 -6.95 -11.03
C GLN A 524 1.79 -6.19 -12.17
N ARG A 525 1.41 -4.92 -12.42
CA ARG A 525 2.09 -4.06 -13.40
C ARG A 525 3.55 -3.80 -13.01
N LEU A 526 3.86 -3.63 -11.72
CA LEU A 526 5.25 -3.54 -11.23
C LEU A 526 6.03 -4.81 -11.60
N VAL A 527 5.46 -5.99 -11.37
CA VAL A 527 6.11 -7.27 -11.70
C VAL A 527 6.33 -7.42 -13.21
N GLN A 528 5.35 -7.00 -14.02
CA GLN A 528 5.48 -6.97 -15.48
C GLN A 528 6.57 -5.97 -15.93
N LEU A 529 6.64 -4.80 -15.29
CA LEU A 529 7.65 -3.76 -15.57
C LEU A 529 9.07 -4.29 -15.35
N VAL A 530 9.30 -5.05 -14.27
CA VAL A 530 10.58 -5.72 -14.02
C VAL A 530 10.76 -6.99 -14.85
N ARG A 531 9.79 -7.39 -15.68
CA ARG A 531 9.78 -8.60 -16.52
C ARG A 531 10.04 -9.87 -15.72
N LEU A 532 9.33 -10.00 -14.60
CA LEU A 532 9.40 -11.19 -13.76
C LEU A 532 8.41 -12.29 -14.20
N CYS A 533 7.29 -11.91 -14.80
CA CYS A 533 6.28 -12.88 -15.22
C CYS A 533 6.72 -13.68 -16.46
N ASP A 534 6.60 -15.00 -16.39
CA ASP A 534 6.83 -15.93 -17.50
C ASP A 534 6.00 -17.22 -17.33
N ARG A 535 6.31 -18.27 -18.11
CA ARG A 535 5.59 -19.56 -18.06
C ARG A 535 5.62 -20.22 -16.68
N SER A 536 6.71 -20.01 -15.92
CA SER A 536 6.88 -20.56 -14.57
C SER A 536 6.37 -19.61 -13.48
N PHE A 537 6.48 -18.30 -13.69
CA PHE A 537 6.02 -17.27 -12.74
C PHE A 537 4.82 -16.49 -13.31
N SER A 538 3.61 -17.01 -13.13
CA SER A 538 2.38 -16.34 -13.57
C SER A 538 1.92 -15.20 -12.65
N SER A 539 0.94 -14.41 -13.13
CA SER A 539 0.22 -13.38 -12.33
C SER A 539 -0.43 -13.95 -11.07
N LYS A 540 -0.84 -15.23 -11.08
CA LYS A 540 -1.36 -15.93 -9.89
C LYS A 540 -0.33 -15.97 -8.75
N HIS A 541 0.96 -16.19 -9.07
CA HIS A 541 2.00 -16.16 -8.04
C HIS A 541 2.20 -14.75 -7.46
N VAL A 542 2.11 -13.73 -8.32
CA VAL A 542 2.18 -12.32 -7.89
C VAL A 542 1.03 -11.98 -6.96
N ALA A 543 -0.18 -12.42 -7.30
CA ALA A 543 -1.37 -12.23 -6.50
C ALA A 543 -1.26 -12.93 -5.12
N SER A 544 -0.73 -14.16 -5.10
CA SER A 544 -0.40 -14.84 -3.83
C SER A 544 0.62 -14.06 -3.00
N ILE A 545 1.69 -13.53 -3.61
CA ILE A 545 2.69 -12.72 -2.90
C ILE A 545 2.07 -11.46 -2.33
N TYR A 546 1.24 -10.77 -3.11
CA TYR A 546 0.50 -9.58 -2.70
C TYR A 546 -0.39 -9.86 -1.48
N ALA A 547 -1.18 -10.94 -1.54
CA ALA A 547 -2.05 -11.36 -0.43
C ALA A 547 -1.26 -11.79 0.80
N LEU A 548 -0.18 -12.56 0.62
CA LEU A 548 0.70 -12.98 1.71
C LEU A 548 1.42 -11.79 2.36
N ALA A 549 1.67 -10.69 1.68
CA ALA A 549 2.35 -9.56 2.31
C ALA A 549 1.44 -8.77 3.28
N LYS A 550 0.12 -8.95 3.20
CA LYS A 550 -0.84 -8.25 4.06
C LYS A 550 -0.78 -8.73 5.50
N LYS A 551 -0.95 -7.78 6.43
CA LYS A 551 -1.21 -8.08 7.85
C LYS A 551 -2.56 -8.81 8.00
N PRO A 552 -2.62 -9.85 8.86
CA PRO A 552 -3.87 -10.48 9.25
C PRO A 552 -4.88 -9.45 9.78
N ASN A 553 -6.13 -9.60 9.37
CA ASN A 553 -7.23 -8.76 9.83
C ASN A 553 -8.31 -9.66 10.43
N PRO A 554 -8.67 -9.48 11.73
CA PRO A 554 -9.74 -10.26 12.34
C PRO A 554 -11.10 -9.96 11.70
N ASN A 555 -11.32 -8.73 11.22
CA ASN A 555 -12.59 -8.29 10.65
C ASN A 555 -12.72 -8.66 9.17
N PHE A 556 -13.01 -9.93 8.86
CA PHE A 556 -13.17 -10.40 7.47
C PHE A 556 -14.54 -10.06 6.85
N ARG A 557 -15.62 -9.96 7.65
CA ARG A 557 -16.98 -9.64 7.16
C ARG A 557 -17.21 -8.17 6.80
N GLY A 558 -16.55 -7.24 7.50
CA GLY A 558 -16.76 -5.79 7.34
C GLY A 558 -15.79 -5.08 6.39
N ALA A 559 -14.92 -5.82 5.69
CA ALA A 559 -13.89 -5.19 4.87
C ALA A 559 -14.51 -4.52 3.63
N SER A 560 -14.45 -3.20 3.61
CA SER A 560 -14.76 -2.34 2.45
C SER A 560 -13.78 -2.60 1.31
N GLY A 561 -13.98 -3.69 0.58
CA GLY A 561 -13.21 -4.04 -0.61
C GLY A 561 -11.72 -4.36 -0.37
N PRO A 562 -10.99 -4.70 -1.45
CA PRO A 562 -9.57 -5.00 -1.38
C PRO A 562 -8.77 -3.73 -1.10
N ARG A 563 -8.36 -3.52 0.15
CA ARG A 563 -7.42 -2.43 0.50
C ARG A 563 -6.08 -2.59 -0.24
N GLY A 564 -5.40 -1.49 -0.52
CA GLY A 564 -3.99 -1.50 -0.96
C GLY A 564 -3.04 -2.12 0.07
N LEU A 565 -1.77 -2.29 -0.31
CA LEU A 565 -0.69 -2.58 0.62
C LEU A 565 -0.28 -1.31 1.34
N LYS A 566 -0.18 -1.37 2.67
CA LYS A 566 0.55 -0.36 3.44
C LYS A 566 2.03 -0.42 3.06
N TYR A 567 2.78 0.67 3.23
CA TYR A 567 4.20 0.71 2.85
C TYR A 567 5.04 -0.48 3.40
N PRO A 568 4.92 -0.89 4.68
CA PRO A 568 5.65 -2.07 5.18
C PRO A 568 5.23 -3.39 4.51
N GLU A 569 3.94 -3.52 4.19
CA GLU A 569 3.42 -4.69 3.45
C GLU A 569 3.93 -4.69 2.01
N PHE A 570 4.07 -3.51 1.38
CA PHE A 570 4.67 -3.39 0.06
C PHE A 570 6.14 -3.77 0.07
N CYS A 571 6.92 -3.33 1.05
CA CYS A 571 8.32 -3.73 1.23
C CYS A 571 8.46 -5.24 1.43
N GLU A 572 7.59 -5.85 2.23
CA GLU A 572 7.51 -7.31 2.40
C GLU A 572 7.19 -8.02 1.06
N ALA A 573 6.23 -7.50 0.28
CA ALA A 573 5.90 -8.05 -1.03
C ALA A 573 7.07 -7.94 -2.03
N VAL A 574 7.78 -6.82 -2.03
CA VAL A 574 8.99 -6.62 -2.84
C VAL A 574 10.12 -7.56 -2.39
N GLY A 575 10.29 -7.75 -1.08
CA GLY A 575 11.21 -8.74 -0.53
C GLY A 575 10.94 -10.15 -1.06
N ARG A 576 9.66 -10.57 -1.03
CA ARG A 576 9.19 -11.84 -1.60
C ARG A 576 9.53 -11.97 -3.08
N LEU A 577 9.25 -10.93 -3.87
CA LEU A 577 9.60 -10.92 -5.28
C LEU A 577 11.11 -11.02 -5.52
N ALA A 578 11.92 -10.33 -4.70
CA ALA A 578 13.38 -10.35 -4.82
C ALA A 578 13.97 -11.74 -4.59
N ILE A 579 13.39 -12.56 -3.70
CA ILE A 579 13.88 -13.93 -3.48
C ILE A 579 13.58 -14.85 -4.68
N VAL A 580 12.43 -14.66 -5.32
CA VAL A 580 12.08 -15.39 -6.55
C VAL A 580 12.87 -14.88 -7.76
N TRP A 581 13.33 -13.62 -7.71
CA TRP A 581 14.15 -13.00 -8.75
C TRP A 581 15.61 -13.49 -8.73
N SER A 582 16.21 -13.64 -9.92
CA SER A 582 17.61 -14.01 -10.11
C SER A 582 18.34 -12.96 -10.96
N ARG A 583 19.44 -12.41 -10.41
CA ARG A 583 20.31 -11.39 -11.03
C ARG A 583 21.19 -11.96 -12.15
N ASN A 584 21.53 -13.23 -12.10
CA ASN A 584 22.60 -13.78 -12.92
C ASN A 584 22.15 -13.97 -14.38
N GLY A 585 22.61 -13.09 -15.26
CA GLY A 585 22.64 -13.27 -16.72
C GLY A 585 23.56 -14.42 -17.20
N ARG A 586 23.83 -15.43 -16.35
CA ARG A 586 24.57 -16.66 -16.65
C ARG A 586 23.85 -17.93 -16.15
N THR A 587 22.52 -17.89 -16.07
CA THR A 587 21.67 -19.08 -16.25
C THR A 587 20.97 -18.94 -17.61
N PRO A 588 20.76 -20.06 -18.33
CA PRO A 588 20.74 -20.11 -19.79
C PRO A 588 19.64 -19.22 -20.39
N THR A 589 20.06 -18.36 -21.32
CA THR A 589 19.26 -17.74 -22.39
C THR A 589 17.78 -17.52 -22.07
N CYS A 590 17.46 -16.34 -21.54
CA CYS A 590 16.10 -15.86 -21.30
C CYS A 590 15.36 -15.41 -22.59
N CYS A 591 15.91 -15.75 -23.75
CA CYS A 591 15.25 -15.68 -25.04
C CYS A 591 14.97 -17.13 -25.47
N PRO A 592 13.99 -17.42 -26.32
CA PRO A 592 14.09 -18.62 -27.14
C PRO A 592 15.53 -18.65 -27.67
N ARG A 593 16.26 -19.76 -27.46
CA ARG A 593 17.30 -20.07 -28.44
C ARG A 593 16.57 -20.11 -29.79
N GLU A 594 17.25 -19.73 -30.87
CA GLU A 594 16.70 -19.87 -32.22
C GLU A 594 16.19 -21.31 -32.50
N ASP A 595 16.58 -22.29 -31.67
CA ASP A 595 16.14 -23.68 -31.67
C ASP A 595 14.80 -24.00 -30.95
N GLY A 596 14.19 -23.07 -30.22
CA GLY A 596 12.88 -23.27 -29.57
C GLY A 596 12.85 -24.20 -28.35
N SER A 597 13.99 -24.64 -27.81
CA SER A 597 14.01 -25.55 -26.66
C SER A 597 13.80 -24.85 -25.30
N THR A 598 12.89 -25.38 -24.47
CA THR A 598 12.64 -24.91 -23.09
C THR A 598 13.12 -25.94 -22.08
N HIS A 599 14.25 -25.69 -21.40
CA HIS A 599 14.58 -26.43 -20.20
C HIS A 599 13.76 -25.94 -19.00
N ASP A 600 13.31 -26.88 -18.16
CA ASP A 600 12.63 -26.56 -16.89
C ASP A 600 13.53 -25.68 -16.03
N ARG A 601 13.05 -24.47 -15.74
CA ARG A 601 13.73 -23.56 -14.80
C ARG A 601 13.76 -24.20 -13.41
N GLY A 602 14.94 -24.39 -12.84
CA GLY A 602 15.09 -24.52 -11.40
C GLY A 602 14.89 -23.16 -10.74
N TRP A 603 13.94 -23.05 -9.81
CA TRP A 603 13.81 -21.86 -8.96
C TRP A 603 15.11 -21.65 -8.17
N PRO A 604 15.53 -20.40 -7.91
CA PRO A 604 16.63 -20.18 -6.98
C PRO A 604 16.26 -20.83 -5.64
N PRO A 605 17.23 -21.45 -4.94
CA PRO A 605 16.97 -22.08 -3.65
C PRO A 605 16.30 -21.04 -2.74
N GLN A 606 15.08 -21.36 -2.35
CA GLN A 606 14.29 -20.54 -1.43
C GLN A 606 14.76 -20.80 0.00
N PRO A 607 14.66 -19.81 0.89
CA PRO A 607 14.77 -20.05 2.32
C PRO A 607 13.82 -21.18 2.71
N GLN A 608 14.31 -22.17 3.45
CA GLN A 608 13.47 -23.21 4.04
C GLN A 608 13.17 -22.83 5.49
N VAL A 609 11.95 -23.11 5.95
CA VAL A 609 11.58 -22.95 7.35
C VAL A 609 12.53 -23.79 8.22
N GLY A 610 13.02 -23.21 9.30
CA GLY A 610 13.95 -23.89 10.22
C GLY A 610 15.41 -23.97 9.76
N ARG A 611 15.76 -23.50 8.56
CA ARG A 611 17.18 -23.39 8.12
C ARG A 611 17.69 -21.96 8.25
N PRO A 612 18.95 -21.76 8.67
CA PRO A 612 19.53 -20.43 8.76
C PRO A 612 19.52 -19.76 7.39
N VAL A 613 18.90 -18.58 7.33
CA VAL A 613 18.79 -17.84 6.09
C VAL A 613 20.11 -17.13 5.83
N ARG A 614 20.67 -17.29 4.62
CA ARG A 614 21.86 -16.52 4.21
C ARG A 614 21.43 -15.09 3.91
N GLU A 615 21.31 -14.26 4.94
CA GLU A 615 20.87 -12.87 4.85
C GLU A 615 21.63 -12.08 3.79
N ARG A 616 22.95 -12.27 3.70
CA ARG A 616 23.79 -11.67 2.64
C ARG A 616 23.33 -12.00 1.23
N ALA A 617 22.86 -13.23 1.00
CA ALA A 617 22.33 -13.63 -0.30
C ALA A 617 20.96 -12.99 -0.56
N MET A 618 20.11 -12.86 0.46
CA MET A 618 18.83 -12.16 0.33
C MET A 618 19.03 -10.66 0.07
N ALA A 619 19.90 -10.01 0.85
CA ALA A 619 20.26 -8.61 0.68
C ALA A 619 20.78 -8.34 -0.73
N SER A 620 21.68 -9.18 -1.23
CA SER A 620 22.20 -9.06 -2.61
C SER A 620 21.12 -9.24 -3.68
N ARG A 621 20.14 -10.13 -3.46
CA ARG A 621 18.99 -10.30 -4.37
C ARG A 621 18.06 -9.09 -4.33
N LEU A 622 17.76 -8.58 -3.14
CA LEU A 622 16.95 -7.38 -2.94
C LEU A 622 17.59 -6.17 -3.60
N ASP A 623 18.89 -5.93 -3.34
CA ASP A 623 19.65 -4.84 -3.95
C ASP A 623 19.57 -4.89 -5.48
N GLY A 624 19.85 -6.06 -6.07
CA GLY A 624 19.76 -6.24 -7.53
C GLY A 624 18.33 -6.04 -8.07
N PHE A 625 17.32 -6.48 -7.32
CA PHE A 625 15.92 -6.32 -7.69
C PHE A 625 15.53 -4.83 -7.70
N VAL A 626 15.85 -4.11 -6.61
CA VAL A 626 15.47 -2.69 -6.47
C VAL A 626 16.26 -1.81 -7.43
N ALA A 627 17.53 -2.12 -7.70
CA ALA A 627 18.30 -1.44 -8.75
C ALA A 627 17.64 -1.58 -10.13
N ARG A 628 17.15 -2.79 -10.47
CA ARG A 628 16.41 -3.03 -11.72
C ARG A 628 15.06 -2.32 -11.74
N LEU A 629 14.36 -2.29 -10.61
CA LEU A 629 13.11 -1.53 -10.46
C LEU A 629 13.35 -0.04 -10.71
N ALA A 630 14.35 0.56 -10.05
CA ALA A 630 14.75 1.95 -10.23
C ALA A 630 15.05 2.27 -11.70
N GLN A 631 15.83 1.41 -12.37
CA GLN A 631 16.14 1.58 -13.80
C GLN A 631 14.88 1.60 -14.68
N ARG A 632 13.90 0.75 -14.38
CA ARG A 632 12.67 0.64 -15.17
C ARG A 632 11.64 1.73 -14.86
N MET A 633 11.74 2.37 -13.70
CA MET A 633 10.87 3.49 -13.31
C MET A 633 11.31 4.84 -13.86
N LYS A 634 12.56 4.95 -14.37
CA LYS A 634 13.04 6.17 -15.04
C LYS A 634 12.18 6.45 -16.29
N PRO A 635 11.72 7.70 -16.48
CA PRO A 635 10.97 8.07 -17.68
C PRO A 635 11.80 7.76 -18.92
N SER A 636 11.17 7.18 -19.95
CA SER A 636 11.86 6.82 -21.18
C SER A 636 12.28 8.09 -21.91
N ALA A 637 13.57 8.41 -21.88
CA ALA A 637 14.15 9.59 -22.57
C ALA A 637 13.87 9.61 -24.08
N ARG A 638 13.38 8.51 -24.68
CA ARG A 638 13.03 8.42 -26.10
C ARG A 638 11.72 9.11 -26.48
N ALA A 639 10.92 9.59 -25.53
CA ALA A 639 9.70 10.33 -25.84
C ALA A 639 9.94 11.84 -26.07
N SER A 640 11.15 12.35 -25.81
CA SER A 640 11.45 13.79 -25.85
C SER A 640 12.27 14.23 -27.08
N THR A 641 12.45 13.39 -28.10
CA THR A 641 13.28 13.70 -29.29
C THR A 641 12.49 13.84 -30.59
N VAL A 642 11.17 14.03 -30.54
CA VAL A 642 10.38 14.27 -31.76
C VAL A 642 9.60 15.56 -31.60
N ILE A 643 9.94 16.50 -32.48
CA ILE A 643 9.41 17.85 -32.76
C ILE A 643 10.41 18.95 -32.34
N LEU A 644 11.43 19.11 -33.17
CA LEU A 644 11.97 20.43 -33.54
C LEU A 644 11.51 20.72 -34.97
#